data_AF-A0AAD9IZR6-F1
#
_entry.id   AF-A0AAD9IZR6-F1
#
_cell.length_a   1.000
_cell.length_b   1.000
_cell.length_c   1.000
_cell.angle_alpha   90.00
_cell.angle_beta   90.00
_cell.angle_gamma   90.00
#
_symmetry.space_group_name_H-M   'P 1'
#
loop_
_entity.id
_entity.type
_entity.pdbx_description
1 polymer ?
#
loop_
_entity_poly.entity_id
_entity_poly.type
_entity_poly.pdbx_seq_one_letter_code
_entity_poly.pdbx_strand_id
1 'polypeptide(L)'
;MPVVYVITYDKNGADSGSTPVKQEKQARQDLSIADNSGALKRTGYEFMGWNEKADGKGTSYQTGSRYTEDKAITLYAEWWALIQYDANGADSGSAPVKQKKQPGKDLTIIGDTAGNLVKQGEYFAGWNTNANGNGQHYKAGSSYTIDKPLTLYAEWDSFITLNYDANGADSGSTPVKQEKKPGEDFIISDNSGSLKRTGYIFKGWNTQADGTGTSYQAGASYTEDKTLSLYAEWWALIQYDANGADSGSTPVKQEKQSGHDYSIADNSGSLKRTGYMFKGWNTQADGTGTSYQVGASYTEDKGLSLYAEWWALIQYDANGADSGSTPAKQEKQPRHDYSIADNSGSLKRTGYIFKGWNTQADGIGTSYQAGASYTEDKELSLYAEWWALIQYDANGADSGSTPVKQEKQPGHDYSIADNSGSLKRTGYIFKRWNTQADGTGTSYQAGASYTEDKELSLYAEWWALIQYDANGADSGSAPVKQEKQSGHDYSIADNSGSLKRTGYIFKRWNTQADGTGTWYQAGTSYTEDKGLSLYAEWWALIQYDANGANSGSAPVKQEKQPGKDVIIADNTGILKKGRLHFAGWNTKADGQGTYYNTGLSYTKDKGLILYAQWTRVIPITRVSDFQKMRTQLSGSFVLLKDLDLPDTFKSIGTKNTPFTGNFYGKGHILSNLRLIDPNSESLGFFSSLKDAYIFWLTFNNPKVEGKSSVGVLAGFISGKTKVDKVIIKGRNAQVKITENNVGMLVGRVLGDNSNYILIENCEVAGRVMGNNSVGGMIGIAKSSKVKYCKATAGVNGTGKYIGGLLGRQEDGYIIKSYAIGEVKGTGSQSETIGGLVGWLLANSHISNSYAVGKVSGSGSRSGAIGGLVGAQRPTSDIINSYATGEVRGTGNFIGGLVGAQNSSAIINNSYATGKVSGIGSQSSGIGGLVGLQYGTIANTYAIGRVSGRSNLGGLVGLQGSVAGGGTYRGKIEQSYFDRRSTGQTRGIGKVVAGVGIPTGYSTSDLTGVERFSGWDFRGVNGNPAIWHWRGSSRWPVLW
;
A
#
# COMPACT_ATOMS: atom_id res chain seq x y z
N MET A 1 -23.03 161.90 -88.10
CA MET A 1 -22.41 161.27 -86.92
C MET A 1 -22.66 159.76 -86.98
N PRO A 2 -21.72 158.87 -86.64
CA PRO A 2 -21.98 157.42 -86.60
C PRO A 2 -22.85 157.01 -85.39
N VAL A 3 -23.65 155.94 -85.55
CA VAL A 3 -24.60 155.38 -84.54
C VAL A 3 -23.90 154.36 -83.62
N VAL A 4 -24.20 154.39 -82.32
CA VAL A 4 -23.63 153.52 -81.27
C VAL A 4 -24.75 152.80 -80.50
N TYR A 5 -24.60 151.49 -80.24
CA TYR A 5 -25.51 150.65 -79.44
C TYR A 5 -24.91 150.30 -78.07
N VAL A 6 -25.75 150.22 -77.03
CA VAL A 6 -25.32 149.95 -75.65
C VAL A 6 -25.74 148.55 -75.21
N ILE A 7 -24.80 147.78 -74.65
CA ILE A 7 -25.04 146.47 -74.04
C ILE A 7 -24.92 146.63 -72.52
N THR A 8 -25.97 146.27 -71.80
CA THR A 8 -26.07 146.31 -70.34
C THR A 8 -26.13 144.92 -69.73
N TYR A 9 -25.68 144.79 -68.49
CA TYR A 9 -25.61 143.53 -67.77
C TYR A 9 -26.44 143.58 -66.49
N ASP A 10 -27.19 142.53 -66.18
CA ASP A 10 -28.04 142.39 -65.00
C ASP A 10 -27.58 141.20 -64.14
N LYS A 11 -27.40 141.43 -62.84
CA LYS A 11 -26.89 140.43 -61.90
C LYS A 11 -27.79 139.20 -61.72
N ASN A 12 -29.04 139.27 -62.16
CA ASN A 12 -30.03 138.20 -62.21
C ASN A 12 -30.06 137.29 -60.97
N GLY A 13 -30.38 137.91 -59.83
CA GLY A 13 -30.52 137.20 -58.56
C GLY A 13 -29.21 136.82 -57.87
N ALA A 14 -28.06 137.34 -58.32
CA ALA A 14 -26.82 137.23 -57.55
C ALA A 14 -26.94 137.93 -56.19
N ASP A 15 -26.52 137.23 -55.14
CA ASP A 15 -26.50 137.69 -53.75
C ASP A 15 -25.33 138.65 -53.47
N SER A 16 -24.27 138.65 -54.29
CA SER A 16 -23.14 139.56 -54.14
C SER A 16 -22.42 139.83 -55.48
N GLY A 17 -21.53 140.84 -55.47
CA GLY A 17 -20.77 141.31 -56.64
C GLY A 17 -21.44 142.47 -57.38
N SER A 18 -20.75 142.99 -58.40
CA SER A 18 -21.26 144.04 -59.29
C SER A 18 -21.35 143.53 -60.74
N THR A 19 -22.23 144.12 -61.53
CA THR A 19 -22.29 143.84 -62.97
C THR A 19 -21.12 144.53 -63.67
N PRO A 20 -20.62 143.98 -64.79
CA PRO A 20 -19.67 144.69 -65.64
C PRO A 20 -20.21 146.04 -66.07
N VAL A 21 -19.30 146.99 -66.30
CA VAL A 21 -19.67 148.28 -66.89
C VAL A 21 -20.29 148.05 -68.27
N LYS A 22 -21.30 148.87 -68.59
CA LYS A 22 -21.96 148.86 -69.90
C LYS A 22 -20.94 149.02 -71.01
N GLN A 23 -21.15 148.32 -72.12
CA GLN A 23 -20.28 148.37 -73.29
C GLN A 23 -20.98 149.08 -74.46
N GLU A 24 -20.22 149.82 -75.25
CA GLU A 24 -20.71 150.56 -76.42
C GLU A 24 -20.12 149.96 -77.71
N LYS A 25 -20.99 149.66 -78.67
CA LYS A 25 -20.68 149.00 -79.95
C LYS A 25 -21.06 149.93 -81.09
N GLN A 26 -20.13 150.20 -82.02
CA GLN A 26 -20.48 150.89 -83.27
C GLN A 26 -21.15 149.92 -84.24
N ALA A 27 -22.05 150.45 -85.08
CA ALA A 27 -22.73 149.65 -86.10
C ALA A 27 -21.72 148.87 -86.97
N ARG A 28 -22.00 147.58 -87.23
CA ARG A 28 -21.20 146.62 -88.01
C ARG A 28 -19.83 146.25 -87.43
N GLN A 29 -19.53 146.61 -86.18
CA GLN A 29 -18.39 146.07 -85.43
C GLN A 29 -18.86 145.10 -84.36
N ASP A 30 -18.25 143.93 -84.26
CA ASP A 30 -18.58 142.97 -83.22
C ASP A 30 -18.07 143.44 -81.84
N LEU A 31 -18.85 143.16 -80.80
CA LEU A 31 -18.48 143.42 -79.41
C LEU A 31 -18.24 142.10 -78.67
N SER A 32 -17.16 142.01 -77.89
CA SER A 32 -16.95 140.87 -76.99
C SER A 32 -17.75 141.07 -75.69
N ILE A 33 -18.62 140.12 -75.38
CA ILE A 33 -19.41 140.10 -74.15
C ILE A 33 -18.50 140.03 -72.93
N ALA A 34 -18.80 140.86 -71.93
CA ALA A 34 -18.01 141.01 -70.73
C ALA A 34 -17.93 139.71 -69.93
N ASP A 35 -16.78 139.51 -69.29
CA ASP A 35 -16.62 138.48 -68.29
C ASP A 35 -17.33 138.84 -66.98
N ASN A 36 -17.32 137.92 -66.01
CA ASN A 36 -17.80 138.20 -64.66
C ASN A 36 -16.76 138.99 -63.84
N SER A 37 -16.23 140.09 -64.39
CA SER A 37 -15.17 140.90 -63.77
C SER A 37 -15.60 141.55 -62.46
N GLY A 38 -16.90 141.76 -62.24
CA GLY A 38 -17.44 142.23 -60.96
C GLY A 38 -17.70 141.12 -59.93
N ALA A 39 -17.26 139.88 -60.22
CA ALA A 39 -17.31 138.72 -59.32
C ALA A 39 -18.71 138.42 -58.76
N LEU A 40 -19.73 138.42 -59.61
CA LEU A 40 -21.07 137.99 -59.24
C LEU A 40 -21.04 136.57 -58.66
N LYS A 41 -21.71 136.37 -57.53
CA LYS A 41 -21.88 135.06 -56.89
C LYS A 41 -23.34 134.84 -56.49
N ARG A 42 -23.79 133.60 -56.65
CA ARG A 42 -25.09 133.15 -56.17
C ARG A 42 -25.00 131.88 -55.34
N THR A 43 -25.40 131.93 -54.07
CA THR A 43 -25.22 130.82 -53.13
C THR A 43 -25.97 129.57 -53.61
N GLY A 44 -25.24 128.46 -53.78
CA GLY A 44 -25.78 127.19 -54.28
C GLY A 44 -25.94 127.11 -55.79
N TYR A 45 -25.50 128.12 -56.53
CA TYR A 45 -25.53 128.14 -57.99
C TYR A 45 -24.16 128.50 -58.56
N GLU A 46 -23.89 128.06 -59.78
CA GLU A 46 -22.67 128.38 -60.53
C GLU A 46 -22.99 129.40 -61.63
N PHE A 47 -22.15 130.43 -61.78
CA PHE A 47 -22.27 131.40 -62.88
C PHE A 47 -21.79 130.74 -64.18
N MET A 48 -22.67 130.66 -65.17
CA MET A 48 -22.39 129.97 -66.43
C MET A 48 -22.24 130.92 -67.62
N GLY A 49 -22.40 132.23 -67.43
CA GLY A 49 -22.36 133.24 -68.51
C GLY A 49 -23.52 134.21 -68.39
N TRP A 50 -23.91 134.81 -69.51
CA TRP A 50 -25.02 135.75 -69.60
C TRP A 50 -26.11 135.21 -70.51
N ASN A 51 -27.37 135.57 -70.27
CA ASN A 51 -28.53 135.09 -71.00
C ASN A 51 -29.44 136.25 -71.39
N GLU A 52 -30.12 136.16 -72.53
CA GLU A 52 -31.08 137.20 -72.96
C GLU A 52 -32.28 137.36 -72.03
N LYS A 53 -32.57 136.35 -71.21
CA LYS A 53 -33.72 136.33 -70.30
C LYS A 53 -33.31 136.02 -68.87
N ALA A 54 -33.97 136.68 -67.92
CA ALA A 54 -33.76 136.48 -66.49
C ALA A 54 -34.06 135.04 -66.02
N ASP A 55 -34.92 134.30 -66.71
CA ASP A 55 -35.25 132.91 -66.38
C ASP A 55 -34.21 131.88 -66.89
N GLY A 56 -33.17 132.34 -67.60
CA GLY A 56 -32.12 131.49 -68.18
C GLY A 56 -32.57 130.68 -69.40
N LYS A 57 -33.76 130.95 -69.97
CA LYS A 57 -34.32 130.23 -71.13
C LYS A 57 -34.14 130.98 -72.46
N GLY A 58 -33.48 132.13 -72.47
CA GLY A 58 -33.10 132.86 -73.68
C GLY A 58 -31.78 132.35 -74.27
N THR A 59 -31.25 133.05 -75.27
CA THR A 59 -29.94 132.71 -75.85
C THR A 59 -28.83 132.95 -74.83
N SER A 60 -28.00 131.94 -74.61
CA SER A 60 -26.85 132.04 -73.69
C SER A 60 -25.62 132.55 -74.43
N TYR A 61 -25.01 133.60 -73.88
CA TYR A 61 -23.73 134.15 -74.28
C TYR A 61 -22.69 133.80 -73.20
N GLN A 62 -21.70 132.99 -73.57
CA GLN A 62 -20.54 132.76 -72.71
C GLN A 62 -19.69 134.03 -72.60
N THR A 63 -18.97 134.19 -71.50
CA THR A 63 -18.06 135.33 -71.34
C THR A 63 -17.02 135.38 -72.47
N GLY A 64 -16.75 136.56 -73.03
CA GLY A 64 -15.86 136.73 -74.18
C GLY A 64 -16.47 136.38 -75.55
N SER A 65 -17.72 135.91 -75.61
CA SER A 65 -18.38 135.61 -76.88
C SER A 65 -18.63 136.87 -77.71
N ARG A 66 -18.63 136.75 -79.04
CA ARG A 66 -18.95 137.88 -79.93
C ARG A 66 -20.44 138.12 -79.99
N TYR A 67 -20.84 139.36 -79.75
CA TYR A 67 -22.17 139.88 -80.02
C TYR A 67 -22.13 140.69 -81.31
N THR A 68 -22.75 140.13 -82.35
CA THR A 68 -22.68 140.62 -83.72
C THR A 68 -23.84 141.55 -84.08
N GLU A 69 -24.95 141.50 -83.33
CA GLU A 69 -26.15 142.26 -83.67
C GLU A 69 -25.98 143.78 -83.46
N ASP A 70 -26.55 144.57 -84.37
CA ASP A 70 -26.58 146.03 -84.32
C ASP A 70 -27.84 146.51 -83.57
N LYS A 71 -28.00 146.08 -82.31
CA LYS A 71 -29.08 146.52 -81.40
C LYS A 71 -28.60 146.56 -79.94
N ALA A 72 -29.23 147.42 -79.14
CA ALA A 72 -29.03 147.44 -77.68
C ALA A 72 -29.71 146.23 -77.02
N ILE A 73 -29.10 145.68 -75.96
CA ILE A 73 -29.64 144.54 -75.20
C ILE A 73 -29.20 144.58 -73.74
N THR A 74 -30.02 144.02 -72.85
CA THR A 74 -29.62 143.67 -71.48
C THR A 74 -29.43 142.17 -71.37
N LEU A 75 -28.28 141.73 -70.88
CA LEU A 75 -27.97 140.34 -70.64
C LEU A 75 -27.96 140.03 -69.14
N TYR A 76 -28.61 138.93 -68.73
CA TYR A 76 -28.84 138.48 -67.36
C TYR A 76 -27.86 137.37 -66.98
N ALA A 77 -27.25 137.42 -65.80
CA ALA A 77 -26.37 136.34 -65.33
C ALA A 77 -27.08 134.97 -65.35
N GLU A 78 -26.47 133.96 -65.96
CA GLU A 78 -27.02 132.59 -66.03
C GLU A 78 -26.51 131.75 -64.87
N TRP A 79 -27.43 131.12 -64.12
CA TRP A 79 -27.13 130.39 -62.89
C TRP A 79 -27.62 128.95 -62.96
N TRP A 80 -26.73 127.98 -62.76
CA TRP A 80 -27.08 126.56 -62.69
C TRP A 80 -27.01 126.06 -61.24
N ALA A 81 -28.05 125.37 -60.77
CA ALA A 81 -28.11 124.90 -59.39
C ALA A 81 -27.08 123.78 -59.14
N LEU A 82 -26.51 123.71 -57.93
CA LEU A 82 -25.57 122.65 -57.54
C LEU A 82 -26.26 121.58 -56.70
N ILE A 83 -26.09 120.31 -57.09
CA ILE A 83 -26.48 119.13 -56.31
C ILE A 83 -25.22 118.58 -55.65
N GLN A 84 -25.24 118.53 -54.32
CA GLN A 84 -24.11 118.12 -53.49
C GLN A 84 -24.38 116.77 -52.82
N TYR A 85 -23.34 115.97 -52.66
CA TYR A 85 -23.39 114.67 -52.00
C TYR A 85 -22.58 114.68 -50.71
N ASP A 86 -23.08 114.00 -49.69
CA ASP A 86 -22.47 113.85 -48.36
C ASP A 86 -22.39 112.37 -48.01
N ALA A 87 -21.19 111.89 -47.68
CA ALA A 87 -20.92 110.48 -47.40
C ALA A 87 -21.61 109.96 -46.12
N ASN A 88 -22.21 110.84 -45.32
CA ASN A 88 -23.13 110.55 -44.24
C ASN A 88 -22.71 109.36 -43.34
N GLY A 89 -21.57 109.53 -42.66
CA GLY A 89 -21.06 108.54 -41.70
C GLY A 89 -20.37 107.33 -42.31
N ALA A 90 -19.92 107.39 -43.57
CA ALA A 90 -18.98 106.41 -44.12
C ALA A 90 -17.67 106.38 -43.31
N ASP A 91 -17.12 105.19 -43.07
CA ASP A 91 -15.83 105.01 -42.40
C ASP A 91 -14.66 105.27 -43.35
N SER A 92 -14.86 105.06 -44.65
CA SER A 92 -13.88 105.41 -45.70
C SER A 92 -14.56 105.65 -47.05
N GLY A 93 -13.83 106.25 -47.99
CA GLY A 93 -14.34 106.68 -49.30
C GLY A 93 -14.54 108.18 -49.40
N SER A 94 -14.99 108.66 -50.57
CA SER A 94 -15.27 110.08 -50.79
C SER A 94 -16.57 110.23 -51.56
N ALA A 95 -17.45 111.12 -51.09
CA ALA A 95 -18.70 111.41 -51.78
C ALA A 95 -18.45 111.94 -53.19
N PRO A 96 -19.35 111.69 -54.16
CA PRO A 96 -19.20 112.18 -55.52
C PRO A 96 -19.09 113.71 -55.62
N VAL A 97 -18.43 114.19 -56.68
CA VAL A 97 -18.33 115.63 -56.97
C VAL A 97 -19.71 116.25 -57.24
N LYS A 98 -19.84 117.56 -56.96
CA LYS A 98 -21.10 118.29 -57.15
C LYS A 98 -21.56 118.24 -58.62
N GLN A 99 -22.83 117.93 -58.84
CA GLN A 99 -23.43 117.98 -60.18
C GLN A 99 -24.07 119.35 -60.43
N LYS A 100 -23.93 119.86 -61.66
CA LYS A 100 -24.54 121.12 -62.09
C LYS A 100 -25.87 120.82 -62.79
N LYS A 101 -26.98 121.37 -62.28
CA LYS A 101 -28.33 121.25 -62.83
C LYS A 101 -28.63 122.47 -63.70
N GLN A 102 -28.73 122.25 -65.02
CA GLN A 102 -29.22 123.26 -65.95
C GLN A 102 -30.72 123.51 -65.73
N PRO A 103 -31.16 124.77 -65.68
CA PRO A 103 -32.60 125.11 -65.59
C PRO A 103 -33.42 124.45 -66.70
N GLY A 104 -34.53 123.80 -66.35
CA GLY A 104 -35.45 123.16 -67.31
C GLY A 104 -35.01 121.81 -67.92
N LYS A 105 -33.86 121.25 -67.50
CA LYS A 105 -33.37 119.92 -67.94
C LYS A 105 -33.16 118.97 -66.78
N ASP A 106 -33.81 117.82 -66.76
CA ASP A 106 -33.65 116.80 -65.73
C ASP A 106 -32.18 116.37 -65.52
N LEU A 107 -31.81 116.11 -64.27
CA LEU A 107 -30.48 115.62 -63.90
C LEU A 107 -30.58 114.21 -63.32
N THR A 108 -29.77 113.29 -63.82
CA THR A 108 -29.63 111.94 -63.23
C THR A 108 -28.72 111.97 -62.01
N ILE A 109 -29.24 111.52 -60.87
CA ILE A 109 -28.51 111.36 -59.61
C ILE A 109 -27.49 110.22 -59.76
N ILE A 110 -26.22 110.53 -59.50
CA ILE A 110 -25.14 109.55 -59.55
C ILE A 110 -25.16 108.67 -58.31
N GLY A 111 -24.89 107.37 -58.47
CA GLY A 111 -24.66 106.45 -57.35
C GLY A 111 -23.24 106.54 -56.81
N ASP A 112 -22.90 105.65 -55.87
CA ASP A 112 -21.50 105.33 -55.58
C ASP A 112 -20.90 104.55 -56.75
N THR A 113 -20.61 105.28 -57.83
CA THR A 113 -20.18 104.70 -59.11
C THR A 113 -18.71 104.25 -59.06
N ALA A 114 -17.99 104.63 -57.99
CA ALA A 114 -16.63 104.16 -57.68
C ALA A 114 -16.61 102.98 -56.69
N GLY A 115 -17.73 102.68 -56.03
CA GLY A 115 -17.88 101.58 -55.07
C GLY A 115 -16.97 101.71 -53.84
N ASN A 116 -16.56 102.92 -53.49
CA ASN A 116 -15.54 103.16 -52.47
C ASN A 116 -16.08 103.74 -51.17
N LEU A 117 -17.39 104.02 -51.06
CA LEU A 117 -18.02 104.38 -49.80
C LEU A 117 -18.20 103.10 -48.97
N VAL A 118 -17.45 102.99 -47.88
CA VAL A 118 -17.48 101.82 -46.99
C VAL A 118 -17.89 102.23 -45.59
N LYS A 119 -18.81 101.47 -45.00
CA LYS A 119 -19.20 101.58 -43.60
C LYS A 119 -19.24 100.18 -42.99
N GLN A 120 -18.53 99.97 -41.89
CA GLN A 120 -18.33 98.65 -41.32
C GLN A 120 -19.66 98.04 -40.87
N GLY A 121 -19.97 96.84 -41.39
CA GLY A 121 -21.21 96.11 -41.07
C GLY A 121 -22.45 96.54 -41.85
N GLU A 122 -22.35 97.55 -42.72
CA GLU A 122 -23.44 98.07 -43.54
C GLU A 122 -23.01 98.19 -45.01
N TYR A 123 -23.98 98.24 -45.93
CA TYR A 123 -23.76 98.49 -47.35
C TYR A 123 -24.52 99.73 -47.81
N PHE A 124 -23.97 100.41 -48.82
CA PHE A 124 -24.59 101.59 -49.41
C PHE A 124 -25.90 101.23 -50.14
N ALA A 125 -27.02 101.77 -49.65
CA ALA A 125 -28.38 101.49 -50.13
C ALA A 125 -28.91 102.58 -51.10
N GLY A 126 -28.29 103.77 -51.13
CA GLY A 126 -28.64 104.88 -52.00
C GLY A 126 -28.38 106.24 -51.35
N TRP A 127 -29.08 107.27 -51.82
CA TRP A 127 -28.99 108.62 -51.28
C TRP A 127 -30.32 109.07 -50.68
N ASN A 128 -30.26 109.93 -49.67
CA ASN A 128 -31.42 110.43 -48.96
C ASN A 128 -31.36 111.95 -48.84
N THR A 129 -32.50 112.65 -48.89
CA THR A 129 -32.50 114.11 -48.71
C THR A 129 -32.23 114.55 -47.27
N ASN A 130 -32.29 113.64 -46.30
CA ASN A 130 -31.95 113.91 -44.89
C ASN A 130 -30.85 112.98 -44.40
N ALA A 131 -29.90 113.51 -43.62
CA ALA A 131 -28.80 112.74 -43.04
C ALA A 131 -29.26 111.57 -42.12
N ASN A 132 -30.45 111.65 -41.54
CA ASN A 132 -31.00 110.60 -40.67
C ASN A 132 -31.78 109.50 -41.42
N GLY A 133 -31.80 109.52 -42.76
CA GLY A 133 -32.50 108.53 -43.58
C GLY A 133 -34.01 108.72 -43.72
N ASN A 134 -34.62 109.69 -43.01
CA ASN A 134 -36.08 109.89 -43.03
C ASN A 134 -36.58 110.83 -44.15
N GLY A 135 -35.71 111.22 -45.08
CA GLY A 135 -36.04 112.04 -46.24
C GLY A 135 -36.52 111.22 -47.44
N GLN A 136 -36.53 111.86 -48.61
CA GLN A 136 -36.83 111.17 -49.86
C GLN A 136 -35.62 110.35 -50.32
N HIS A 137 -35.88 109.09 -50.67
CA HIS A 137 -34.86 108.16 -51.17
C HIS A 137 -34.63 108.33 -52.67
N TYR A 138 -33.36 108.39 -53.04
CA TYR A 138 -32.86 108.40 -54.40
C TYR A 138 -31.87 107.26 -54.58
N LYS A 139 -32.28 106.22 -55.30
CA LYS A 139 -31.35 105.21 -55.81
C LYS A 139 -30.44 105.81 -56.89
N ALA A 140 -29.28 105.19 -57.09
CA ALA A 140 -28.41 105.51 -58.22
C ALA A 140 -29.19 105.44 -59.55
N GLY A 141 -29.08 106.48 -60.37
CA GLY A 141 -29.80 106.57 -61.65
C GLY A 141 -31.18 107.23 -61.58
N SER A 142 -31.68 107.61 -60.40
CA SER A 142 -32.93 108.37 -60.27
C SER A 142 -32.86 109.75 -60.94
N SER A 143 -33.98 110.24 -61.50
CA SER A 143 -34.07 111.57 -62.13
C SER A 143 -34.48 112.66 -61.12
N TYR A 144 -33.79 113.81 -61.14
CA TYR A 144 -34.09 115.01 -60.35
C TYR A 144 -34.52 116.18 -61.25
N THR A 145 -35.75 116.63 -61.07
CA THR A 145 -36.45 117.55 -61.99
C THR A 145 -36.55 118.99 -61.48
N ILE A 146 -36.25 119.24 -60.21
CA ILE A 146 -36.46 120.55 -59.56
C ILE A 146 -35.26 121.48 -59.82
N ASP A 147 -35.51 122.70 -60.32
CA ASP A 147 -34.48 123.71 -60.60
C ASP A 147 -34.01 124.46 -59.33
N LYS A 148 -33.63 123.71 -58.28
CA LYS A 148 -33.10 124.24 -57.02
C LYS A 148 -31.92 123.39 -56.52
N PRO A 149 -30.97 124.00 -55.79
CA PRO A 149 -29.88 123.27 -55.17
C PRO A 149 -30.40 122.28 -54.12
N LEU A 150 -29.70 121.15 -53.97
CA LEU A 150 -30.06 120.07 -53.06
C LEU A 150 -28.78 119.41 -52.52
N THR A 151 -28.81 118.98 -51.25
CA THR A 151 -27.80 118.08 -50.68
C THR A 151 -28.42 116.71 -50.47
N LEU A 152 -27.69 115.67 -50.86
CA LEU A 152 -28.06 114.27 -50.72
C LEU A 152 -27.04 113.53 -49.83
N TYR A 153 -27.53 112.77 -48.86
CA TYR A 153 -26.76 112.06 -47.84
C TYR A 153 -26.77 110.55 -48.10
N ALA A 154 -25.64 109.86 -47.97
CA ALA A 154 -25.58 108.41 -48.17
C ALA A 154 -26.51 107.66 -47.19
N GLU A 155 -27.21 106.64 -47.68
CA GLU A 155 -28.10 105.77 -46.91
C GLU A 155 -27.49 104.37 -46.82
N TRP A 156 -27.58 103.74 -45.65
CA TRP A 156 -26.85 102.52 -45.30
C TRP A 156 -27.79 101.47 -44.72
N ASP A 157 -27.66 100.21 -45.17
CA ASP A 157 -28.40 99.05 -44.68
C ASP A 157 -27.45 97.98 -44.13
N SER A 158 -27.85 97.20 -43.12
CA SER A 158 -27.00 96.18 -42.49
C SER A 158 -26.91 94.87 -43.30
N PHE A 159 -25.76 94.19 -43.23
CA PHE A 159 -25.62 92.82 -43.73
C PHE A 159 -26.29 91.79 -42.80
N ILE A 160 -26.76 90.68 -43.36
CA ILE A 160 -27.15 89.48 -42.60
C ILE A 160 -25.90 88.62 -42.40
N THR A 161 -25.74 87.99 -41.23
CA THR A 161 -24.49 87.31 -40.83
C THR A 161 -24.67 85.83 -40.45
N LEU A 162 -23.69 84.99 -40.82
CA LEU A 162 -23.60 83.59 -40.40
C LEU A 162 -22.30 83.37 -39.61
N ASN A 163 -22.44 82.90 -38.37
CA ASN A 163 -21.34 82.68 -37.44
C ASN A 163 -21.14 81.19 -37.15
N TYR A 164 -19.89 80.79 -36.91
CA TYR A 164 -19.50 79.43 -36.57
C TYR A 164 -18.84 79.37 -35.19
N ASP A 165 -19.23 78.41 -34.36
CA ASP A 165 -18.71 78.15 -33.01
C ASP A 165 -18.10 76.74 -32.93
N ALA A 166 -16.88 76.65 -32.41
CA ALA A 166 -16.11 75.41 -32.32
C ALA A 166 -16.73 74.35 -31.40
N ASN A 167 -17.65 74.75 -30.52
CA ASN A 167 -18.46 73.91 -29.65
C ASN A 167 -17.67 72.80 -28.94
N GLY A 168 -16.68 73.20 -28.15
CA GLY A 168 -15.87 72.29 -27.34
C GLY A 168 -14.74 71.56 -28.08
N ALA A 169 -14.38 72.00 -29.31
CA ALA A 169 -13.13 71.59 -29.95
C ALA A 169 -11.92 71.93 -29.06
N ASP A 170 -10.93 71.05 -29.03
CA ASP A 170 -9.70 71.26 -28.25
C ASP A 170 -8.59 71.96 -29.05
N SER A 171 -8.74 72.02 -30.37
CA SER A 171 -7.78 72.62 -31.28
C SER A 171 -8.42 72.97 -32.63
N GLY A 172 -7.76 73.84 -33.39
CA GLY A 172 -8.24 74.34 -34.69
C GLY A 172 -8.97 75.69 -34.59
N SER A 173 -9.41 76.20 -35.74
CA SER A 173 -10.11 77.48 -35.87
C SER A 173 -11.41 77.28 -36.62
N THR A 174 -12.48 77.98 -36.23
CA THR A 174 -13.75 77.94 -36.97
C THR A 174 -13.60 78.56 -38.37
N PRO A 175 -14.50 78.23 -39.31
CA PRO A 175 -14.60 78.96 -40.57
C PRO A 175 -14.84 80.45 -40.32
N VAL A 176 -14.32 81.29 -41.23
CA VAL A 176 -14.55 82.74 -41.19
C VAL A 176 -16.05 83.03 -41.32
N LYS A 177 -16.56 84.01 -40.56
CA LYS A 177 -17.95 84.46 -40.65
C LYS A 177 -18.31 84.86 -42.10
N GLN A 178 -19.55 84.59 -42.50
CA GLN A 178 -20.08 84.97 -43.81
C GLN A 178 -21.09 86.11 -43.66
N GLU A 179 -21.14 87.01 -44.64
CA GLU A 179 -22.05 88.16 -44.69
C GLU A 179 -22.75 88.19 -46.06
N LYS A 180 -24.06 88.42 -46.08
CA LYS A 180 -24.87 88.46 -47.32
C LYS A 180 -25.89 89.61 -47.30
N LYS A 181 -26.39 89.99 -48.46
CA LYS A 181 -27.55 90.91 -48.58
C LYS A 181 -28.87 90.11 -48.54
N PRO A 182 -30.00 90.74 -48.17
CA PRO A 182 -31.31 90.08 -48.24
C PRO A 182 -31.61 89.52 -49.64
N GLY A 183 -32.09 88.28 -49.72
CA GLY A 183 -32.43 87.57 -50.96
C GLY A 183 -31.30 86.71 -51.56
N GLU A 184 -30.10 86.71 -50.95
CA GLU A 184 -29.01 85.77 -51.27
C GLU A 184 -29.01 84.58 -50.29
N ASP A 185 -28.33 83.48 -50.63
CA ASP A 185 -28.22 82.29 -49.76
C ASP A 185 -26.82 82.19 -49.13
N PHE A 186 -26.73 81.65 -47.90
CA PHE A 186 -25.44 81.21 -47.36
C PHE A 186 -25.15 79.76 -47.77
N ILE A 187 -23.88 79.45 -48.08
CA ILE A 187 -23.41 78.06 -48.21
C ILE A 187 -22.63 77.70 -46.95
N ILE A 188 -23.12 76.72 -46.20
CA ILE A 188 -22.52 76.29 -44.94
C ILE A 188 -21.12 75.74 -45.20
N SER A 189 -20.12 76.34 -44.58
CA SER A 189 -18.71 75.96 -44.71
C SER A 189 -18.47 74.57 -44.15
N ASP A 190 -17.58 73.82 -44.78
CA ASP A 190 -17.01 72.62 -44.17
C ASP A 190 -16.12 72.97 -42.97
N ASN A 191 -15.65 71.96 -42.24
CA ASN A 191 -14.58 72.07 -41.25
C ASN A 191 -13.20 72.29 -41.92
N SER A 192 -13.13 73.25 -42.84
CA SER A 192 -11.91 73.61 -43.57
C SER A 192 -10.88 74.34 -42.70
N GLY A 193 -11.33 74.94 -41.59
CA GLY A 193 -10.45 75.31 -40.48
C GLY A 193 -10.39 74.12 -39.53
N SER A 194 -9.21 73.52 -39.37
CA SER A 194 -8.95 72.19 -38.80
C SER A 194 -9.49 71.87 -37.39
N LEU A 195 -10.79 72.06 -37.09
CA LEU A 195 -11.34 71.79 -35.77
C LEU A 195 -11.17 70.31 -35.46
N LYS A 196 -10.61 70.05 -34.28
CA LYS A 196 -10.45 68.72 -33.74
C LYS A 196 -10.93 68.72 -32.30
N ARG A 197 -11.55 67.61 -31.92
CA ARG A 197 -11.94 67.32 -30.55
C ARG A 197 -11.51 65.89 -30.25
N THR A 198 -10.53 65.73 -29.38
CA THR A 198 -9.93 64.43 -29.07
C THR A 198 -10.99 63.47 -28.53
N GLY A 199 -11.09 62.31 -29.16
CA GLY A 199 -12.10 61.30 -28.82
C GLY A 199 -13.48 61.52 -29.47
N TYR A 200 -13.62 62.48 -30.38
CA TYR A 200 -14.86 62.76 -31.09
C TYR A 200 -14.60 62.95 -32.60
N ILE A 201 -15.65 62.79 -33.40
CA ILE A 201 -15.66 63.05 -34.84
C ILE A 201 -16.61 64.19 -35.16
N PHE A 202 -16.20 65.11 -36.03
CA PHE A 202 -17.03 66.21 -36.52
C PHE A 202 -18.06 65.67 -37.51
N LYS A 203 -19.34 65.91 -37.28
CA LYS A 203 -20.45 65.40 -38.11
C LYS A 203 -21.21 66.49 -38.85
N GLY A 204 -20.86 67.75 -38.65
CA GLY A 204 -21.54 68.89 -39.27
C GLY A 204 -21.71 70.03 -38.28
N TRP A 205 -22.67 70.90 -38.56
CA TRP A 205 -22.99 72.07 -37.77
C TRP A 205 -24.42 72.00 -37.26
N ASN A 206 -24.70 72.45 -36.06
CA ASN A 206 -26.04 72.45 -35.47
C ASN A 206 -26.45 73.86 -35.03
N THR A 207 -27.74 74.19 -35.10
CA THR A 207 -28.24 75.51 -34.66
C THR A 207 -28.26 75.69 -33.14
N GLN A 208 -27.99 74.64 -32.35
CA GLN A 208 -27.90 74.69 -30.89
C GLN A 208 -26.61 74.00 -30.41
N ALA A 209 -25.99 74.56 -29.38
CA ALA A 209 -24.72 74.07 -28.83
C ALA A 209 -24.81 72.66 -28.23
N ASP A 210 -25.99 72.27 -27.73
CA ASP A 210 -26.24 70.93 -27.18
C ASP A 210 -26.56 69.86 -28.23
N GLY A 211 -26.59 70.24 -29.53
CA GLY A 211 -26.87 69.34 -30.64
C GLY A 211 -28.36 69.00 -30.84
N THR A 212 -29.28 69.59 -30.06
CA THR A 212 -30.73 69.32 -30.19
C THR A 212 -31.43 70.18 -31.23
N GLY A 213 -30.72 71.13 -31.83
CA GLY A 213 -31.18 71.98 -32.92
C GLY A 213 -31.17 71.29 -34.29
N THR A 214 -31.31 72.08 -35.35
CA THR A 214 -31.27 71.58 -36.73
C THR A 214 -29.83 71.38 -37.19
N SER A 215 -29.51 70.19 -37.70
CA SER A 215 -28.18 69.88 -38.24
C SER A 215 -28.06 70.26 -39.72
N TYR A 216 -26.94 70.90 -40.04
CA TYR A 216 -26.50 71.30 -41.37
C TYR A 216 -25.18 70.60 -41.71
N GLN A 217 -25.14 69.97 -42.87
CA GLN A 217 -23.91 69.41 -43.43
C GLN A 217 -23.12 70.49 -44.18
N ALA A 218 -21.82 70.27 -44.34
CA ALA A 218 -20.99 71.10 -45.20
C ALA A 218 -21.57 71.18 -46.63
N GLY A 219 -21.61 72.39 -47.19
CA GLY A 219 -22.17 72.67 -48.52
C GLY A 219 -23.69 72.84 -48.57
N ALA A 220 -24.41 72.69 -47.46
CA ALA A 220 -25.85 72.97 -47.41
C ALA A 220 -26.14 74.47 -47.63
N SER A 221 -27.29 74.79 -48.25
CA SER A 221 -27.74 76.18 -48.42
C SER A 221 -28.65 76.61 -47.26
N TYR A 222 -28.48 77.84 -46.75
CA TYR A 222 -29.38 78.49 -45.81
C TYR A 222 -30.02 79.73 -46.44
N THR A 223 -31.33 79.63 -46.69
CA THR A 223 -32.08 80.53 -47.56
C THR A 223 -32.87 81.60 -46.81
N GLU A 224 -32.85 81.62 -45.47
CA GLU A 224 -33.57 82.65 -44.72
C GLU A 224 -32.76 83.94 -44.63
N ASP A 225 -33.45 85.08 -44.61
CA ASP A 225 -32.86 86.41 -44.43
C ASP A 225 -32.72 86.79 -42.95
N LYS A 226 -32.07 85.93 -42.16
CA LYS A 226 -31.83 86.12 -40.72
C LYS A 226 -30.40 85.75 -40.34
N THR A 227 -29.88 86.44 -39.33
CA THR A 227 -28.59 86.07 -38.74
C THR A 227 -28.69 84.70 -38.06
N LEU A 228 -27.69 83.84 -38.31
CA LEU A 228 -27.63 82.48 -37.78
C LEU A 228 -26.27 82.21 -37.12
N SER A 229 -26.30 81.47 -36.01
CA SER A 229 -25.11 80.91 -35.38
C SER A 229 -25.17 79.39 -35.43
N LEU A 230 -24.08 78.78 -35.85
CA LEU A 230 -23.92 77.34 -36.01
C LEU A 230 -22.80 76.82 -35.12
N TYR A 231 -23.07 75.73 -34.41
CA TYR A 231 -22.18 75.08 -33.45
C TYR A 231 -21.69 73.74 -34.01
N ALA A 232 -20.40 73.44 -33.89
CA ALA A 232 -19.88 72.16 -34.36
C ALA A 232 -20.58 70.96 -33.68
N GLU A 233 -21.05 70.00 -34.47
CA GLU A 233 -21.70 68.78 -34.00
C GLU A 233 -20.66 67.65 -33.88
N TRP A 234 -20.52 67.09 -32.67
CA TRP A 234 -19.49 66.10 -32.33
C TRP A 234 -20.11 64.78 -31.90
N TRP A 235 -19.71 63.66 -32.51
CA TRP A 235 -20.07 62.31 -32.05
C TRP A 235 -18.87 61.67 -31.34
N ALA A 236 -19.10 60.98 -30.22
CA ALA A 236 -18.03 60.33 -29.46
C ALA A 236 -17.50 59.10 -30.22
N LEU A 237 -16.20 58.82 -30.06
CA LEU A 237 -15.56 57.63 -30.65
C LEU A 237 -15.22 56.60 -29.57
N ILE A 238 -15.70 55.37 -29.76
CA ILE A 238 -15.23 54.18 -29.04
C ILE A 238 -14.18 53.51 -29.91
N GLN A 239 -12.97 53.34 -29.37
CA GLN A 239 -11.80 52.84 -30.09
C GLN A 239 -11.21 51.64 -29.36
N TYR A 240 -10.70 50.70 -30.14
CA TYR A 240 -10.20 49.41 -29.66
C TYR A 240 -8.71 49.25 -29.99
N ASP A 241 -7.93 48.80 -29.02
CA ASP A 241 -6.52 48.49 -29.11
C ASP A 241 -6.28 46.99 -28.87
N ALA A 242 -5.50 46.35 -29.75
CA ALA A 242 -5.26 44.91 -29.71
C ALA A 242 -4.48 44.45 -28.46
N ASN A 243 -3.83 45.38 -27.76
CA ASN A 243 -3.14 45.19 -26.49
C ASN A 243 -2.23 43.95 -26.46
N GLY A 244 -1.31 43.89 -27.43
CA GLY A 244 -0.33 42.81 -27.53
C GLY A 244 -0.85 41.52 -28.15
N ALA A 245 -1.92 41.55 -28.94
CA ALA A 245 -2.30 40.41 -29.79
C ALA A 245 -1.23 40.16 -30.87
N ASP A 246 -0.97 38.89 -31.17
CA ASP A 246 0.02 38.47 -32.16
C ASP A 246 -0.55 38.45 -33.59
N SER A 247 -1.87 38.38 -33.71
CA SER A 247 -2.59 38.35 -34.99
C SER A 247 -4.05 38.78 -34.83
N GLY A 248 -4.71 39.04 -35.96
CA GLY A 248 -6.06 39.59 -36.04
C GLY A 248 -6.06 41.12 -36.13
N SER A 249 -7.23 41.70 -36.29
CA SER A 249 -7.44 43.15 -36.29
C SER A 249 -8.33 43.57 -35.13
N THR A 250 -8.25 44.81 -34.69
CA THR A 250 -9.24 45.34 -33.75
C THR A 250 -10.58 45.55 -34.46
N PRO A 251 -11.71 45.58 -33.72
CA PRO A 251 -12.97 46.05 -34.26
C PRO A 251 -12.83 47.47 -34.83
N VAL A 252 -13.60 47.77 -35.86
CA VAL A 252 -13.67 49.12 -36.43
C VAL A 252 -14.10 50.13 -35.36
N LYS A 253 -13.56 51.35 -35.42
CA LYS A 253 -13.95 52.44 -34.50
C LYS A 253 -15.45 52.68 -34.60
N GLN A 254 -16.11 52.90 -33.46
CA GLN A 254 -17.55 53.07 -33.39
C GLN A 254 -17.89 54.52 -33.04
N GLU A 255 -18.80 55.12 -33.81
CA GLU A 255 -19.29 56.48 -33.62
C GLU A 255 -20.59 56.46 -32.79
N LYS A 256 -20.60 57.13 -31.64
CA LYS A 256 -21.73 57.22 -30.72
C LYS A 256 -22.32 58.63 -30.76
N GLN A 257 -23.57 58.73 -31.19
CA GLN A 257 -24.36 59.94 -31.08
C GLN A 257 -24.73 60.21 -29.60
N SER A 258 -24.75 61.48 -29.19
CA SER A 258 -25.15 61.86 -27.83
C SER A 258 -26.59 61.40 -27.54
N GLY A 259 -26.82 60.91 -26.32
CA GLY A 259 -28.12 60.41 -25.85
C GLY A 259 -28.46 58.96 -26.23
N HIS A 260 -27.61 58.27 -27.00
CA HIS A 260 -27.83 56.87 -27.39
C HIS A 260 -26.82 55.92 -26.71
N ASP A 261 -27.32 54.84 -26.13
CA ASP A 261 -26.50 53.76 -25.59
C ASP A 261 -25.81 52.95 -26.71
N TYR A 262 -24.62 52.41 -26.42
CA TYR A 262 -23.85 51.65 -27.40
C TYR A 262 -23.29 50.33 -26.86
N SER A 263 -23.41 49.22 -27.60
CA SER A 263 -22.88 47.92 -27.19
C SER A 263 -21.40 47.73 -27.54
N ILE A 264 -20.56 47.42 -26.55
CA ILE A 264 -19.13 47.15 -26.75
C ILE A 264 -18.93 45.96 -27.71
N ALA A 265 -18.08 46.16 -28.72
CA ALA A 265 -17.84 45.20 -29.79
C ALA A 265 -17.28 43.87 -29.27
N ASP A 266 -17.60 42.81 -29.99
CA ASP A 266 -16.98 41.51 -29.79
C ASP A 266 -15.55 41.48 -30.35
N ASN A 267 -14.89 40.33 -30.22
CA ASN A 267 -13.60 40.07 -30.88
C ASN A 267 -13.78 39.72 -32.37
N SER A 268 -14.60 40.48 -33.10
CA SER A 268 -14.95 40.21 -34.51
C SER A 268 -13.74 40.23 -35.45
N GLY A 269 -12.74 41.05 -35.16
CA GLY A 269 -11.47 41.05 -35.89
C GLY A 269 -10.55 39.86 -35.58
N SER A 270 -11.04 38.89 -34.79
CA SER A 270 -10.37 37.63 -34.48
C SER A 270 -8.98 37.81 -33.85
N LEU A 271 -8.84 38.76 -32.93
CA LEU A 271 -7.61 38.96 -32.17
C LEU A 271 -7.22 37.65 -31.51
N LYS A 272 -5.98 37.24 -31.72
CA LYS A 272 -5.38 36.06 -31.08
C LYS A 272 -4.04 36.47 -30.51
N ARG A 273 -3.83 36.06 -29.27
CA ARG A 273 -2.55 36.15 -28.58
C ARG A 273 -2.16 34.75 -28.13
N THR A 274 -1.05 34.26 -28.63
CA THR A 274 -0.58 32.89 -28.41
C THR A 274 -0.33 32.69 -26.93
N GLY A 275 -0.91 31.65 -26.33
CA GLY A 275 -0.79 31.39 -24.89
C GLY A 275 -1.72 32.23 -24.00
N TYR A 276 -2.59 33.06 -24.58
CA TYR A 276 -3.55 33.88 -23.84
C TYR A 276 -4.98 33.73 -24.39
N MET A 277 -5.97 34.02 -23.56
CA MET A 277 -7.38 34.08 -23.94
C MET A 277 -7.93 35.49 -23.85
N PHE A 278 -8.70 35.88 -24.87
CA PHE A 278 -9.43 37.15 -24.89
C PHE A 278 -10.64 37.07 -23.94
N LYS A 279 -10.74 37.99 -22.97
CA LYS A 279 -11.80 38.00 -21.96
C LYS A 279 -12.73 39.20 -22.04
N GLY A 280 -12.45 40.14 -22.92
CA GLY A 280 -13.21 41.36 -23.09
C GLY A 280 -12.28 42.54 -23.32
N TRP A 281 -12.72 43.72 -22.92
CA TRP A 281 -12.02 44.97 -23.13
C TRP A 281 -11.84 45.69 -21.80
N ASN A 282 -10.74 46.42 -21.63
CA ASN A 282 -10.45 47.18 -20.43
C ASN A 282 -10.13 48.64 -20.78
N THR A 283 -10.47 49.59 -19.91
CA THR A 283 -10.16 51.01 -20.17
C THR A 283 -8.69 51.39 -20.00
N GLN A 284 -7.85 50.47 -19.50
CA GLN A 284 -6.40 50.65 -19.40
C GLN A 284 -5.66 49.44 -20.01
N ALA A 285 -4.54 49.71 -20.68
CA ALA A 285 -3.73 48.70 -21.36
C ALA A 285 -3.16 47.64 -20.41
N ASP A 286 -2.88 48.01 -19.16
CA ASP A 286 -2.37 47.12 -18.13
C ASP A 286 -3.47 46.34 -17.38
N GLY A 287 -4.74 46.51 -17.78
CA GLY A 287 -5.89 45.82 -17.21
C GLY A 287 -6.36 46.32 -15.84
N THR A 288 -5.83 47.43 -15.30
CA THR A 288 -6.32 47.98 -14.00
C THR A 288 -7.53 48.90 -14.13
N GLY A 289 -7.96 49.17 -15.36
CA GLY A 289 -9.15 49.97 -15.66
C GLY A 289 -10.44 49.17 -15.47
N THR A 290 -11.54 49.75 -15.94
CA THR A 290 -12.86 49.11 -15.91
C THR A 290 -12.96 48.08 -17.04
N SER A 291 -13.27 46.83 -16.67
CA SER A 291 -13.50 45.75 -17.64
C SER A 291 -14.92 45.79 -18.20
N TYR A 292 -15.02 45.76 -19.51
CA TYR A 292 -16.24 45.63 -20.31
C TYR A 292 -16.26 44.25 -20.97
N GLN A 293 -17.31 43.49 -20.67
CA GLN A 293 -17.59 42.26 -21.40
C GLN A 293 -18.14 42.58 -22.79
N VAL A 294 -17.98 41.65 -23.72
CA VAL A 294 -18.53 41.75 -25.07
C VAL A 294 -20.05 41.95 -24.99
N GLY A 295 -20.57 42.93 -25.74
CA GLY A 295 -22.00 43.28 -25.75
C GLY A 295 -22.47 44.13 -24.58
N ALA A 296 -21.60 44.51 -23.64
CA ALA A 296 -21.97 45.42 -22.55
C ALA A 296 -22.40 46.79 -23.09
N SER A 297 -23.44 47.40 -22.51
CA SER A 297 -23.90 48.73 -22.90
C SER A 297 -23.04 49.83 -22.28
N TYR A 298 -22.58 50.78 -23.08
CA TYR A 298 -21.88 51.99 -22.68
C TYR A 298 -22.80 53.21 -22.86
N THR A 299 -23.10 53.86 -21.74
CA THR A 299 -24.16 54.87 -21.65
C THR A 299 -23.64 56.31 -21.58
N GLU A 300 -22.34 56.51 -21.29
CA GLU A 300 -21.79 57.86 -21.18
C GLU A 300 -21.59 58.52 -22.56
N ASP A 301 -21.83 59.83 -22.64
CA ASP A 301 -21.65 60.63 -23.87
C ASP A 301 -20.22 61.17 -24.01
N LYS A 302 -19.23 60.29 -23.87
CA LYS A 302 -17.81 60.63 -24.05
C LYS A 302 -17.04 59.57 -24.83
N GLY A 303 -15.95 59.98 -25.47
CA GLY A 303 -15.06 59.05 -26.16
C GLY A 303 -14.43 58.03 -25.21
N LEU A 304 -14.29 56.78 -25.66
CA LEU A 304 -13.78 55.67 -24.85
C LEU A 304 -12.68 54.92 -25.61
N SER A 305 -11.55 54.68 -24.95
CA SER A 305 -10.50 53.79 -25.47
C SER A 305 -10.49 52.49 -24.68
N LEU A 306 -10.50 51.38 -25.40
CA LEU A 306 -10.63 50.04 -24.86
C LEU A 306 -9.48 49.18 -25.36
N TYR A 307 -8.80 48.51 -24.45
CA TYR A 307 -7.66 47.63 -24.69
C TYR A 307 -8.09 46.19 -24.50
N ALA A 308 -7.73 45.29 -25.40
CA ALA A 308 -8.08 43.88 -25.27
C ALA A 308 -7.57 43.31 -23.93
N GLU A 309 -8.44 42.65 -23.17
CA GLU A 309 -8.10 42.02 -21.90
C GLU A 309 -7.72 40.56 -22.12
N TRP A 310 -6.48 40.21 -21.76
CA TRP A 310 -5.89 38.89 -22.00
C TRP A 310 -5.60 38.17 -20.69
N TRP A 311 -6.10 36.94 -20.53
CA TRP A 311 -5.73 36.06 -19.41
C TRP A 311 -4.78 34.98 -19.90
N ALA A 312 -3.71 34.71 -19.15
CA ALA A 312 -2.70 33.73 -19.55
C ALA A 312 -3.24 32.30 -19.44
N LEU A 313 -2.75 31.39 -20.28
CA LEU A 313 -3.07 29.96 -20.23
C LEU A 313 -1.96 29.18 -19.55
N ILE A 314 -2.34 28.38 -18.56
CA ILE A 314 -1.49 27.36 -17.95
C ILE A 314 -1.88 26.00 -18.55
N GLN A 315 -0.91 25.32 -19.14
CA GLN A 315 -1.13 24.09 -19.89
C GLN A 315 -0.22 22.98 -19.40
N TYR A 316 -0.74 21.76 -19.45
CA TYR A 316 -0.12 20.57 -18.89
C TYR A 316 0.08 19.50 -19.98
N ASP A 317 1.28 18.93 -20.05
CA ASP A 317 1.64 17.82 -20.94
C ASP A 317 2.00 16.58 -20.12
N ALA A 318 1.45 15.42 -20.48
CA ALA A 318 1.62 14.16 -19.76
C ALA A 318 3.07 13.63 -19.79
N ASN A 319 3.91 14.14 -20.70
CA ASN A 319 5.32 13.87 -20.84
C ASN A 319 5.68 12.38 -20.79
N GLY A 320 5.03 11.60 -21.65
CA GLY A 320 5.27 10.15 -21.79
C GLY A 320 4.58 9.29 -20.72
N ALA A 321 3.51 9.77 -20.07
CA ALA A 321 2.65 8.91 -19.24
C ALA A 321 1.96 7.82 -20.07
N ASP A 322 1.84 6.63 -19.51
CA ASP A 322 1.22 5.47 -20.18
C ASP A 322 -0.30 5.44 -19.99
N SER A 323 -0.81 6.17 -18.99
CA SER A 323 -2.24 6.26 -18.69
C SER A 323 -2.58 7.48 -17.82
N GLY A 324 -3.87 7.78 -17.70
CA GLY A 324 -4.38 8.98 -17.03
C GLY A 324 -4.59 10.14 -18.01
N SER A 325 -5.05 11.27 -17.49
CA SER A 325 -5.24 12.49 -18.26
C SER A 325 -4.50 13.66 -17.60
N THR A 326 -4.03 14.61 -18.38
CA THR A 326 -3.51 15.88 -17.83
C THR A 326 -4.66 16.68 -17.21
N PRO A 327 -4.37 17.60 -16.27
CA PRO A 327 -5.33 18.63 -15.89
C PRO A 327 -5.80 19.41 -17.13
N ALA A 328 -7.07 19.83 -17.13
CA ALA A 328 -7.59 20.70 -18.18
C ALA A 328 -6.81 22.02 -18.21
N LYS A 329 -6.66 22.63 -19.39
CA LYS A 329 -6.05 23.96 -19.52
C LYS A 329 -6.77 24.95 -18.61
N GLN A 330 -6.02 25.77 -17.88
CA GLN A 330 -6.55 26.72 -16.91
C GLN A 330 -6.20 28.16 -17.29
N GLU A 331 -7.12 29.07 -16.96
CA GLU A 331 -6.98 30.50 -17.21
C GLU A 331 -6.42 31.18 -15.95
N LYS A 332 -5.35 31.96 -16.10
CA LYS A 332 -4.78 32.80 -15.03
C LYS A 332 -5.14 34.26 -15.27
N GLN A 333 -5.86 34.83 -14.32
CA GLN A 333 -6.14 36.27 -14.28
C GLN A 333 -4.83 37.05 -14.04
N PRO A 334 -4.63 38.20 -14.70
CA PRO A 334 -3.52 39.09 -14.39
C PRO A 334 -3.49 39.46 -12.90
N ARG A 335 -2.28 39.55 -12.32
CA ARG A 335 -2.00 39.92 -10.91
C ARG A 335 -2.61 39.00 -9.85
N HIS A 336 -3.09 37.83 -10.25
CA HIS A 336 -3.54 36.78 -9.34
C HIS A 336 -2.60 35.58 -9.42
N ASP A 337 -2.19 35.10 -8.26
CA ASP A 337 -1.42 33.88 -8.13
C ASP A 337 -2.22 32.67 -8.61
N TYR A 338 -1.60 31.83 -9.42
CA TYR A 338 -2.21 30.58 -9.86
C TYR A 338 -1.57 29.40 -9.12
N SER A 339 -2.40 28.55 -8.51
CA SER A 339 -1.92 27.32 -7.87
C SER A 339 -1.76 26.21 -8.91
N ILE A 340 -0.53 25.74 -9.11
CA ILE A 340 -0.22 24.67 -10.05
C ILE A 340 -1.01 23.41 -9.67
N ALA A 341 -1.79 22.89 -10.62
CA ALA A 341 -2.61 21.71 -10.45
C ALA A 341 -1.81 20.50 -9.96
N ASP A 342 -2.47 19.67 -9.15
CA ASP A 342 -1.95 18.38 -8.74
C ASP A 342 -2.10 17.33 -9.85
N ASN A 343 -1.68 16.09 -9.57
CA ASN A 343 -1.89 14.95 -10.45
C ASN A 343 -3.34 14.40 -10.36
N SER A 344 -4.35 15.28 -10.37
CA SER A 344 -5.77 14.93 -10.22
C SER A 344 -6.28 14.00 -11.33
N GLY A 345 -5.74 14.11 -12.54
CA GLY A 345 -6.05 13.21 -13.66
C GLY A 345 -5.36 11.83 -13.58
N SER A 346 -4.67 11.55 -12.46
CA SER A 346 -4.06 10.25 -12.16
C SER A 346 -3.06 9.77 -13.21
N LEU A 347 -2.23 10.67 -13.74
CA LEU A 347 -1.14 10.33 -14.65
C LEU A 347 -0.25 9.26 -14.03
N LYS A 348 0.00 8.20 -14.80
CA LYS A 348 0.88 7.10 -14.41
C LYS A 348 1.80 6.76 -15.57
N ARG A 349 3.09 6.63 -15.25
CA ARG A 349 4.13 6.13 -16.14
C ARG A 349 4.82 4.95 -15.47
N THR A 350 4.78 3.79 -16.10
CA THR A 350 5.28 2.54 -15.55
C THR A 350 6.78 2.65 -15.35
N GLY A 351 7.26 2.37 -14.14
CA GLY A 351 8.68 2.47 -13.81
C GLY A 351 9.16 3.87 -13.43
N TYR A 352 8.27 4.87 -13.34
CA TYR A 352 8.61 6.24 -12.97
C TYR A 352 7.67 6.77 -11.87
N ILE A 353 8.11 7.79 -11.14
CA ILE A 353 7.29 8.51 -10.16
C ILE A 353 7.06 9.96 -10.61
N PHE A 354 5.81 10.42 -10.48
CA PHE A 354 5.45 11.81 -10.75
C PHE A 354 5.91 12.69 -9.59
N LYS A 355 6.81 13.64 -9.85
CA LYS A 355 7.36 14.55 -8.83
C LYS A 355 6.77 15.95 -8.88
N GLY A 356 5.94 16.24 -9.88
CA GLY A 356 5.40 17.57 -10.10
C GLY A 356 5.46 17.89 -11.58
N TRP A 357 5.63 19.17 -11.88
CA TRP A 357 5.62 19.69 -13.23
C TRP A 357 6.90 20.44 -13.51
N ASN A 358 7.45 20.31 -14.71
CA ASN A 358 8.66 20.99 -15.12
C ASN A 358 8.37 21.88 -16.34
N THR A 359 9.08 22.99 -16.47
CA THR A 359 8.97 23.89 -17.63
C THR A 359 9.61 23.33 -18.92
N GLN A 360 10.38 22.24 -18.82
CA GLN A 360 10.97 21.53 -19.95
C GLN A 360 10.63 20.03 -19.91
N ALA A 361 10.44 19.44 -21.09
CA ALA A 361 10.07 18.03 -21.23
C ALA A 361 11.16 17.05 -20.76
N ASP A 362 12.44 17.44 -20.80
CA ASP A 362 13.57 16.65 -20.32
C ASP A 362 13.75 16.69 -18.79
N GLY A 363 12.98 17.53 -18.09
CA GLY A 363 13.04 17.68 -16.64
C GLY A 363 14.18 18.58 -16.13
N ILE A 364 14.92 19.27 -17.01
CA ILE A 364 16.06 20.13 -16.63
C ILE A 364 15.62 21.59 -16.36
N GLY A 365 14.40 21.96 -16.74
CA GLY A 365 13.82 23.27 -16.47
C GLY A 365 13.46 23.50 -15.00
N THR A 366 12.76 24.60 -14.72
CA THR A 366 12.22 24.91 -13.39
C THR A 366 11.11 23.94 -12.99
N SER A 367 11.28 23.29 -11.84
CA SER A 367 10.29 22.38 -11.23
C SER A 367 9.28 23.11 -10.35
N TYR A 368 8.01 22.76 -10.52
CA TYR A 368 6.87 23.18 -9.73
C TYR A 368 6.21 21.97 -9.06
N GLN A 369 6.14 22.00 -7.73
CA GLN A 369 5.37 21.01 -6.97
C GLN A 369 3.86 21.27 -7.12
N ALA A 370 3.04 20.24 -6.92
CA ALA A 370 1.59 20.40 -6.85
C ALA A 370 1.21 21.41 -5.76
N GLY A 371 0.33 22.35 -6.10
CA GLY A 371 -0.11 23.42 -5.22
C GLY A 371 0.83 24.64 -5.16
N ALA A 372 2.01 24.59 -5.79
CA ALA A 372 2.93 25.72 -5.84
C ALA A 372 2.26 26.95 -6.49
N SER A 373 2.56 28.15 -5.96
CA SER A 373 2.05 29.40 -6.52
C SER A 373 2.91 29.84 -7.71
N TYR A 374 2.28 30.08 -8.86
CA TYR A 374 2.87 30.74 -10.01
C TYR A 374 2.40 32.20 -10.06
N THR A 375 3.35 33.11 -9.89
CA THR A 375 3.10 34.55 -9.66
C THR A 375 3.24 35.39 -10.94
N GLU A 376 3.94 34.89 -11.97
CA GLU A 376 4.14 35.65 -13.20
C GLU A 376 2.86 35.76 -14.03
N ASP A 377 2.65 36.89 -14.69
CA ASP A 377 1.50 37.15 -15.57
C ASP A 377 1.77 36.72 -17.02
N LYS A 378 2.28 35.50 -17.18
CA LYS A 378 2.64 34.90 -18.47
C LYS A 378 2.05 33.51 -18.65
N GLU A 379 1.98 33.09 -19.90
CA GLU A 379 1.65 31.72 -20.26
C GLU A 379 2.70 30.75 -19.70
N LEU A 380 2.26 29.55 -19.33
CA LEU A 380 3.16 28.53 -18.80
C LEU A 380 2.79 27.16 -19.36
N SER A 381 3.76 26.50 -19.98
CA SER A 381 3.66 25.10 -20.38
C SER A 381 4.43 24.24 -19.39
N LEU A 382 3.76 23.24 -18.85
CA LEU A 382 4.26 22.38 -17.80
C LEU A 382 4.20 20.92 -18.26
N TYR A 383 5.34 20.25 -18.23
CA TYR A 383 5.51 18.85 -18.56
C TYR A 383 5.56 18.04 -17.28
N ALA A 384 4.87 16.90 -17.22
CA ALA A 384 4.95 16.03 -16.06
C ALA A 384 6.41 15.65 -15.77
N GLU A 385 6.87 15.89 -14.56
CA GLU A 385 8.23 15.58 -14.14
C GLU A 385 8.28 14.15 -13.61
N TRP A 386 9.02 13.30 -14.32
CA TRP A 386 9.14 11.87 -14.04
C TRP A 386 10.55 11.53 -13.56
N TRP A 387 10.66 11.01 -12.34
CA TRP A 387 11.92 10.43 -11.86
C TRP A 387 11.89 8.93 -12.08
N ALA A 388 12.97 8.38 -12.66
CA ALA A 388 13.07 6.95 -12.93
C ALA A 388 13.17 6.18 -11.61
N LEU A 389 12.51 5.03 -11.52
CA LEU A 389 12.64 4.15 -10.37
C LEU A 389 13.74 3.12 -10.62
N ILE A 390 14.74 3.12 -9.74
CA ILE A 390 15.72 2.04 -9.64
C ILE A 390 15.21 1.07 -8.59
N GLN A 391 14.89 -0.14 -9.03
CA GLN A 391 14.30 -1.16 -8.19
C GLN A 391 15.15 -2.42 -8.15
N TYR A 392 15.15 -3.03 -6.97
CA TYR A 392 15.94 -4.20 -6.66
C TYR A 392 15.00 -5.35 -6.36
N ASP A 393 15.25 -6.48 -6.97
CA ASP A 393 14.57 -7.74 -6.70
C ASP A 393 15.56 -8.68 -5.98
N ALA A 394 15.11 -9.24 -4.87
CA ALA A 394 15.89 -10.15 -4.04
C ALA A 394 16.30 -11.44 -4.78
N ASN A 395 15.61 -11.77 -5.88
CA ASN A 395 15.86 -12.88 -6.78
C ASN A 395 16.11 -14.20 -6.04
N GLY A 396 15.11 -14.59 -5.24
CA GLY A 396 15.14 -15.84 -4.47
C GLY A 396 15.90 -15.77 -3.14
N ALA A 397 16.25 -14.58 -2.63
CA ALA A 397 16.67 -14.44 -1.23
C ALA A 397 15.56 -14.92 -0.27
N ASP A 398 15.95 -15.48 0.86
CA ASP A 398 15.02 -16.01 1.86
C ASP A 398 14.80 -15.08 3.05
N SER A 399 15.65 -14.06 3.19
CA SER A 399 15.60 -13.11 4.28
C SER A 399 16.38 -11.83 3.93
N GLY A 400 16.17 -10.81 4.75
CA GLY A 400 16.66 -9.45 4.50
C GLY A 400 15.69 -8.66 3.61
N SER A 401 16.05 -7.42 3.36
CA SER A 401 15.25 -6.49 2.56
C SER A 401 16.10 -6.02 1.40
N THR A 402 15.52 -6.00 0.20
CA THR A 402 16.16 -5.32 -0.93
C THR A 402 16.42 -3.86 -0.55
N PRO A 403 17.42 -3.20 -1.16
CA PRO A 403 17.52 -1.75 -1.09
C PRO A 403 16.15 -1.14 -1.42
N VAL A 404 15.75 -0.14 -0.63
CA VAL A 404 14.48 0.57 -0.86
C VAL A 404 14.49 1.11 -2.28
N LYS A 405 13.35 1.05 -2.97
CA LYS A 405 13.21 1.64 -4.32
C LYS A 405 13.74 3.07 -4.28
N GLN A 406 14.69 3.38 -5.14
CA GLN A 406 15.32 4.69 -5.21
C GLN A 406 14.77 5.46 -6.40
N GLU A 407 14.57 6.76 -6.20
CA GLU A 407 14.17 7.69 -7.24
C GLU A 407 15.44 8.28 -7.84
N LYS A 408 15.62 8.16 -9.16
CA LYS A 408 16.71 8.76 -9.91
C LYS A 408 16.20 9.99 -10.64
N GLN A 409 16.74 11.16 -10.27
CA GLN A 409 16.51 12.40 -10.98
C GLN A 409 17.16 12.33 -12.38
N PRO A 410 16.49 12.84 -13.44
CA PRO A 410 17.10 12.98 -14.77
C PRO A 410 18.42 13.77 -14.73
N GLY A 411 19.42 13.35 -15.51
CA GLY A 411 20.73 14.03 -15.60
C GLY A 411 21.71 13.76 -14.45
N HIS A 412 21.32 13.00 -13.43
CA HIS A 412 22.18 12.61 -12.31
C HIS A 412 22.53 11.12 -12.35
N ASP A 413 23.81 10.81 -12.18
CA ASP A 413 24.30 9.45 -12.01
C ASP A 413 23.76 8.81 -10.74
N TYR A 414 23.32 7.56 -10.83
CA TYR A 414 22.89 6.77 -9.68
C TYR A 414 23.93 5.70 -9.34
N SER A 415 24.43 5.70 -8.10
CA SER A 415 25.33 4.63 -7.63
C SER A 415 24.51 3.40 -7.25
N ILE A 416 24.76 2.29 -7.93
CA ILE A 416 24.11 1.01 -7.65
C ILE A 416 24.40 0.62 -6.20
N ALA A 417 23.32 0.43 -5.45
CA ALA A 417 23.38 0.13 -4.04
C ALA A 417 24.15 -1.18 -3.81
N ASP A 418 24.99 -1.20 -2.78
CA ASP A 418 25.50 -2.46 -2.26
C ASP A 418 24.36 -3.29 -1.67
N ASN A 419 24.62 -4.56 -1.34
CA ASN A 419 23.78 -5.33 -0.43
C ASN A 419 23.94 -4.81 1.03
N SER A 420 23.81 -3.50 1.22
CA SER A 420 23.78 -2.83 2.53
C SER A 420 22.54 -3.20 3.34
N GLY A 421 21.56 -3.85 2.71
CA GLY A 421 20.28 -4.31 3.25
C GLY A 421 20.21 -5.79 3.64
N SER A 422 21.26 -6.41 4.17
CA SER A 422 21.18 -7.76 4.79
C SER A 422 20.63 -8.91 3.94
N LEU A 423 20.47 -8.78 2.60
CA LEU A 423 19.89 -9.85 1.78
C LEU A 423 20.72 -11.11 1.99
N LYS A 424 20.02 -12.15 2.42
CA LYS A 424 20.57 -13.46 2.66
C LYS A 424 19.77 -14.45 1.85
N ARG A 425 20.50 -15.32 1.18
CA ARG A 425 19.96 -16.49 0.53
C ARG A 425 20.73 -17.67 1.08
N THR A 426 20.09 -18.48 1.92
CA THR A 426 20.71 -19.60 2.60
C THR A 426 21.33 -20.53 1.58
N GLY A 427 22.64 -20.78 1.73
CA GLY A 427 23.42 -21.61 0.82
C GLY A 427 23.99 -20.87 -0.40
N TYR A 428 23.83 -19.56 -0.52
CA TYR A 428 24.37 -18.77 -1.63
C TYR A 428 25.11 -17.53 -1.13
N ILE A 429 25.96 -16.97 -1.98
CA ILE A 429 26.60 -15.67 -1.78
C ILE A 429 26.10 -14.68 -2.83
N PHE A 430 25.75 -13.47 -2.38
CA PHE A 430 25.47 -12.36 -3.27
C PHE A 430 26.77 -11.98 -3.97
N LYS A 431 26.77 -11.99 -5.30
CA LYS A 431 27.94 -11.57 -6.08
C LYS A 431 27.82 -10.15 -6.57
N ARG A 432 26.68 -9.81 -7.15
CA ARG A 432 26.44 -8.54 -7.84
C ARG A 432 24.96 -8.43 -8.21
N TRP A 433 24.59 -7.32 -8.84
CA TRP A 433 23.27 -7.13 -9.43
C TRP A 433 23.29 -7.47 -10.91
N ASN A 434 22.17 -7.95 -11.45
CA ASN A 434 22.02 -8.30 -12.86
C ASN A 434 20.69 -7.77 -13.42
N THR A 435 20.66 -7.37 -14.68
CA THR A 435 19.42 -6.89 -15.34
C THR A 435 18.44 -7.99 -15.72
N GLN A 436 18.84 -9.27 -15.63
CA GLN A 436 17.96 -10.43 -15.82
C GLN A 436 18.00 -11.36 -14.60
N ALA A 437 16.85 -11.94 -14.26
CA ALA A 437 16.71 -12.82 -13.10
C ALA A 437 17.53 -14.12 -13.20
N ASP A 438 17.81 -14.59 -14.43
CA ASP A 438 18.62 -15.79 -14.69
C ASP A 438 20.14 -15.53 -14.74
N GLY A 439 20.56 -14.27 -14.58
CA GLY A 439 21.96 -13.87 -14.61
C GLY A 439 22.56 -13.68 -16.00
N THR A 440 21.79 -13.81 -17.08
CA THR A 440 22.29 -13.66 -18.46
C THR A 440 22.39 -12.20 -18.93
N GLY A 441 21.83 -11.26 -18.18
CA GLY A 441 21.85 -9.84 -18.48
C GLY A 441 23.17 -9.14 -18.11
N THR A 442 23.19 -7.82 -18.30
CA THR A 442 24.28 -6.95 -17.88
C THR A 442 24.42 -6.95 -16.36
N SER A 443 25.64 -7.15 -15.87
CA SER A 443 25.93 -7.20 -14.43
C SER A 443 26.52 -5.89 -13.90
N TYR A 444 26.05 -5.47 -12.73
CA TYR A 444 26.50 -4.27 -12.03
C TYR A 444 27.08 -4.64 -10.67
N GLN A 445 28.32 -4.23 -10.41
CA GLN A 445 28.93 -4.33 -9.08
C GLN A 445 28.31 -3.31 -8.13
N ALA A 446 28.36 -3.59 -6.83
CA ALA A 446 28.03 -2.60 -5.81
C ALA A 446 28.88 -1.34 -5.99
N GLY A 447 28.26 -0.17 -5.93
CA GLY A 447 28.90 1.13 -6.12
C GLY A 447 29.10 1.56 -7.58
N ALA A 448 28.80 0.70 -8.57
CA ALA A 448 28.89 1.07 -9.98
C ALA A 448 27.96 2.26 -10.31
N SER A 449 28.38 3.18 -11.19
CA SER A 449 27.53 4.30 -11.63
C SER A 449 26.60 3.85 -12.77
N TYR A 450 25.32 4.18 -12.65
CA TYR A 450 24.31 4.04 -13.68
C TYR A 450 23.91 5.41 -14.22
N THR A 451 24.24 5.65 -15.49
CA THR A 451 24.19 6.97 -16.14
C THR A 451 22.95 7.18 -17.00
N GLU A 452 22.18 6.14 -17.32
CA GLU A 452 21.00 6.29 -18.18
C GLU A 452 19.81 6.89 -17.41
N ASP A 453 19.02 7.74 -18.07
CA ASP A 453 17.80 8.35 -17.53
C ASP A 453 16.55 7.48 -17.76
N LYS A 454 16.70 6.19 -17.43
CA LYS A 454 15.66 5.17 -17.59
C LYS A 454 15.48 4.36 -16.33
N GLU A 455 14.28 3.80 -16.17
CA GLU A 455 14.00 2.82 -15.14
C GLU A 455 14.97 1.64 -15.23
N LEU A 456 15.34 1.08 -14.08
CA LEU A 456 16.24 -0.06 -14.02
C LEU A 456 15.75 -1.06 -12.99
N SER A 457 15.57 -2.30 -13.43
CA SER A 457 15.28 -3.43 -12.55
C SER A 457 16.52 -4.28 -12.40
N LEU A 458 16.97 -4.46 -11.16
CA LEU A 458 18.17 -5.22 -10.83
C LEU A 458 17.80 -6.42 -9.97
N TYR A 459 18.16 -7.60 -10.44
CA TYR A 459 17.99 -8.87 -9.75
C TYR A 459 19.30 -9.24 -9.07
N ALA A 460 19.23 -9.68 -7.81
CA ALA A 460 20.41 -10.17 -7.12
C ALA A 460 20.98 -11.42 -7.84
N GLU A 461 22.28 -11.40 -8.17
CA GLU A 461 22.99 -12.54 -8.74
C GLU A 461 23.66 -13.34 -7.62
N TRP A 462 23.32 -14.63 -7.55
CA TRP A 462 23.71 -15.51 -6.45
C TRP A 462 24.60 -16.64 -6.96
N TRP A 463 25.74 -16.87 -6.30
CA TRP A 463 26.53 -18.09 -6.52
C TRP A 463 26.26 -19.09 -5.41
N ALA A 464 26.10 -20.35 -5.77
CA ALA A 464 25.90 -21.42 -4.81
C ALA A 464 27.15 -21.56 -3.94
N LEU A 465 26.98 -21.89 -2.67
CA LEU A 465 28.08 -22.06 -1.74
C LEU A 465 28.09 -23.49 -1.22
N ILE A 466 29.22 -24.17 -1.39
CA ILE A 466 29.50 -25.45 -0.75
C ILE A 466 30.22 -25.14 0.56
N GLN A 467 29.58 -25.48 1.68
CA GLN A 467 30.06 -25.17 3.02
C GLN A 467 30.29 -26.44 3.80
N TYR A 468 31.36 -26.44 4.59
CA TYR A 468 31.73 -27.56 5.43
C TYR A 468 31.64 -27.15 6.90
N ASP A 469 30.86 -27.88 7.67
CA ASP A 469 30.72 -27.73 9.10
C ASP A 469 31.41 -28.89 9.81
N ALA A 470 32.33 -28.57 10.72
CA ALA A 470 33.07 -29.55 11.50
C ALA A 470 32.18 -30.46 12.37
N ASN A 471 30.92 -30.07 12.60
CA ASN A 471 29.87 -30.81 13.26
C ASN A 471 30.29 -31.41 14.60
N GLY A 472 30.80 -30.55 15.48
CA GLY A 472 31.21 -30.94 16.83
C GLY A 472 32.59 -31.61 16.91
N ALA A 473 33.45 -31.44 15.90
CA ALA A 473 34.88 -31.70 16.03
C ALA A 473 35.48 -30.87 17.18
N ASP A 474 36.45 -31.43 17.90
CA ASP A 474 37.12 -30.75 19.01
C ASP A 474 38.48 -30.15 18.61
N SER A 475 38.98 -30.49 17.42
CA SER A 475 40.21 -29.95 16.86
C SER A 475 40.25 -30.13 15.34
N GLY A 476 41.18 -29.42 14.68
CA GLY A 476 41.28 -29.34 13.23
C GLY A 476 40.39 -28.24 12.64
N SER A 477 40.43 -28.09 11.32
CA SER A 477 39.66 -27.06 10.60
C SER A 477 38.80 -27.71 9.54
N ALA A 478 37.55 -27.26 9.38
CA ALA A 478 36.74 -27.67 8.24
C ALA A 478 37.34 -27.11 6.94
N PRO A 479 37.13 -27.78 5.79
CA PRO A 479 37.55 -27.24 4.50
C PRO A 479 37.01 -25.82 4.26
N VAL A 480 37.80 -25.00 3.57
CA VAL A 480 37.40 -23.64 3.20
C VAL A 480 36.15 -23.69 2.34
N LYS A 481 35.24 -22.74 2.55
CA LYS A 481 34.01 -22.61 1.76
C LYS A 481 34.34 -22.45 0.27
N GLN A 482 33.57 -23.10 -0.59
CA GLN A 482 33.75 -23.05 -2.04
C GLN A 482 32.56 -22.37 -2.71
N GLU A 483 32.85 -21.46 -3.63
CA GLU A 483 31.85 -20.74 -4.41
C GLU A 483 31.68 -21.43 -5.76
N LYS A 484 30.44 -21.78 -6.09
CA LYS A 484 30.05 -22.48 -7.32
C LYS A 484 29.29 -21.55 -8.24
N GLN A 485 29.89 -21.27 -9.40
CA GLN A 485 29.22 -20.61 -10.50
C GLN A 485 28.19 -21.58 -11.13
N SER A 486 27.05 -21.04 -11.56
CA SER A 486 26.01 -21.80 -12.27
C SER A 486 26.60 -22.49 -13.51
N GLY A 487 26.30 -23.78 -13.71
CA GLY A 487 26.74 -24.57 -14.87
C GLY A 487 28.14 -25.21 -14.76
N HIS A 488 28.86 -25.03 -13.65
CA HIS A 488 30.16 -25.66 -13.41
C HIS A 488 30.07 -26.76 -12.34
N ASP A 489 30.75 -27.89 -12.54
CA ASP A 489 30.86 -28.98 -11.55
C ASP A 489 31.96 -28.72 -10.52
N TYR A 490 31.75 -29.14 -9.27
CA TYR A 490 32.72 -28.93 -8.17
C TYR A 490 32.97 -30.21 -7.36
N SER A 491 34.22 -30.47 -7.01
CA SER A 491 34.61 -31.66 -6.22
C SER A 491 34.42 -31.43 -4.71
N ILE A 492 33.75 -32.37 -4.03
CA ILE A 492 33.58 -32.35 -2.57
C ILE A 492 34.93 -32.58 -1.89
N ALA A 493 35.33 -31.63 -1.04
CA ALA A 493 36.60 -31.68 -0.30
C ALA A 493 36.69 -32.91 0.64
N ASP A 494 37.90 -33.47 0.77
CA ASP A 494 38.21 -34.46 1.81
C ASP A 494 38.36 -33.79 3.19
N ASN A 495 38.50 -34.59 4.25
CA ASN A 495 38.92 -34.13 5.57
C ASN A 495 40.41 -33.74 5.61
N SER A 496 40.85 -32.94 4.63
CA SER A 496 42.23 -32.47 4.48
C SER A 496 42.67 -31.53 5.60
N GLY A 497 41.71 -30.85 6.26
CA GLY A 497 41.94 -29.99 7.43
C GLY A 497 42.15 -30.75 8.75
N SER A 498 42.23 -32.08 8.71
CA SER A 498 42.51 -32.96 9.87
C SER A 498 41.52 -32.85 11.02
N LEU A 499 40.22 -32.69 10.73
CA LEU A 499 39.17 -32.69 11.74
C LEU A 499 39.27 -33.93 12.62
N LYS A 500 39.30 -33.72 13.93
CA LYS A 500 39.28 -34.76 14.95
C LYS A 500 38.16 -34.48 15.93
N ARG A 501 37.57 -35.56 16.42
CA ARG A 501 36.55 -35.53 17.46
C ARG A 501 36.81 -36.68 18.41
N THR A 502 37.22 -36.36 19.64
CA THR A 502 37.62 -37.35 20.65
C THR A 502 36.49 -38.34 20.91
N GLY A 503 36.80 -39.63 20.70
CA GLY A 503 35.84 -40.72 20.85
C GLY A 503 34.93 -40.95 19.64
N TYR A 504 35.21 -40.34 18.49
CA TYR A 504 34.46 -40.54 17.24
C TYR A 504 35.43 -40.73 16.06
N ILE A 505 34.90 -41.23 14.95
CA ILE A 505 35.61 -41.31 13.67
C ILE A 505 34.85 -40.51 12.61
N PHE A 506 35.58 -39.71 11.82
CA PHE A 506 35.03 -39.04 10.65
C PHE A 506 34.75 -40.10 9.59
N LYS A 507 33.52 -40.16 9.08
CA LYS A 507 33.15 -41.10 8.02
C LYS A 507 33.10 -40.45 6.66
N ARG A 508 32.40 -39.32 6.55
CA ARG A 508 32.06 -38.65 5.29
C ARG A 508 31.37 -37.32 5.59
N TRP A 509 30.94 -36.65 4.53
CA TRP A 509 30.11 -35.45 4.62
C TRP A 509 28.62 -35.80 4.46
N ASN A 510 27.75 -35.09 5.17
CA ASN A 510 26.31 -35.30 5.13
C ASN A 510 25.57 -33.96 5.04
N THR A 511 24.46 -33.89 4.30
CA THR A 511 23.68 -32.65 4.17
C THR A 511 22.94 -32.25 5.44
N GLN A 512 22.89 -33.10 6.46
CA GLN A 512 22.28 -32.79 7.76
C GLN A 512 23.24 -33.08 8.91
N ALA A 513 23.24 -32.21 9.91
CA ALA A 513 24.10 -32.31 11.09
C ALA A 513 23.87 -33.59 11.92
N ASP A 514 22.67 -34.16 11.87
CA ASP A 514 22.32 -35.40 12.57
C ASP A 514 22.68 -36.67 11.78
N GLY A 515 23.19 -36.54 10.55
CA GLY A 515 23.57 -37.65 9.68
C GLY A 515 22.43 -38.32 8.93
N THR A 516 21.19 -37.82 9.02
CA THR A 516 20.04 -38.41 8.31
C THR A 516 19.88 -37.91 6.87
N GLY A 517 20.67 -36.91 6.47
CA GLY A 517 20.68 -36.35 5.13
C GLY A 517 21.39 -37.22 4.09
N THR A 518 21.53 -36.66 2.89
CA THR A 518 22.26 -37.29 1.79
C THR A 518 23.75 -37.20 2.10
N TRP A 519 24.45 -38.31 1.94
CA TRP A 519 25.89 -38.35 2.17
C TRP A 519 26.67 -38.13 0.88
N TYR A 520 27.83 -37.51 1.01
CA TYR A 520 28.78 -37.25 -0.06
C TYR A 520 30.15 -37.80 0.31
N GLN A 521 30.74 -38.56 -0.62
CA GLN A 521 32.11 -39.04 -0.47
C GLN A 521 33.10 -37.95 -0.88
N ALA A 522 34.20 -37.85 -0.15
CA ALA A 522 35.31 -36.99 -0.52
C ALA A 522 35.80 -37.31 -1.95
N GLY A 523 36.09 -36.27 -2.73
CA GLY A 523 36.54 -36.38 -4.12
C GLY A 523 35.43 -36.58 -5.16
N THR A 524 34.17 -36.76 -4.77
CA THR A 524 33.05 -36.85 -5.73
C THR A 524 32.66 -35.49 -6.29
N SER A 525 32.19 -35.44 -7.54
CA SER A 525 31.73 -34.20 -8.18
C SER A 525 30.26 -33.92 -7.84
N TYR A 526 29.97 -32.68 -7.46
CA TYR A 526 28.63 -32.15 -7.24
C TYR A 526 28.22 -31.28 -8.43
N THR A 527 27.15 -31.70 -9.10
CA THR A 527 26.72 -31.17 -10.41
C THR A 527 25.50 -30.26 -10.33
N GLU A 528 24.80 -30.20 -9.20
CA GLU A 528 23.59 -29.37 -9.09
C GLU A 528 23.95 -27.89 -8.91
N ASP A 529 23.16 -26.98 -9.49
CA ASP A 529 23.31 -25.53 -9.36
C ASP A 529 22.60 -24.99 -8.11
N LYS A 530 22.90 -25.59 -6.95
CA LYS A 530 22.33 -25.20 -5.66
C LYS A 530 23.36 -25.17 -4.55
N GLY A 531 23.12 -24.34 -3.53
CA GLY A 531 23.93 -24.31 -2.32
C GLY A 531 23.92 -25.64 -1.58
N LEU A 532 25.08 -26.06 -1.05
CA LEU A 532 25.24 -27.33 -0.38
C LEU A 532 25.96 -27.15 0.96
N SER A 533 25.23 -27.32 2.06
CA SER A 533 25.82 -27.40 3.40
C SER A 533 26.14 -28.85 3.73
N LEU A 534 27.38 -29.11 4.09
CA LEU A 534 27.90 -30.43 4.42
C LEU A 534 28.44 -30.44 5.85
N TYR A 535 27.88 -31.31 6.66
CA TYR A 535 28.27 -31.54 8.04
C TYR A 535 29.13 -32.80 8.10
N ALA A 536 30.22 -32.75 8.86
CA ALA A 536 31.02 -33.92 9.12
C ALA A 536 30.18 -35.00 9.80
N GLU A 537 30.07 -36.18 9.20
CA GLU A 537 29.36 -37.32 9.77
C GLU A 537 30.30 -38.09 10.70
N TRP A 538 29.98 -38.08 11.99
CA TRP A 538 30.79 -38.69 13.05
C TRP A 538 30.13 -39.96 13.55
N TRP A 539 30.85 -41.09 13.49
CA TRP A 539 30.39 -42.32 14.15
C TRP A 539 31.08 -42.46 15.50
N ALA A 540 30.30 -42.76 16.54
CA ALA A 540 30.83 -42.93 17.88
C ALA A 540 31.76 -44.15 17.93
N LEU A 541 32.86 -44.03 18.65
CA LEU A 541 33.84 -45.10 18.80
C LEU A 541 33.75 -45.70 20.20
N ILE A 542 33.47 -47.01 20.25
CA ILE A 542 33.50 -47.80 21.47
C ILE A 542 34.87 -48.47 21.57
N GLN A 543 35.59 -48.15 22.63
CA GLN A 543 36.95 -48.60 22.87
C GLN A 543 37.02 -49.45 24.12
N TYR A 544 37.86 -50.48 24.09
CA TYR A 544 38.00 -51.44 25.16
C TYR A 544 39.40 -51.39 25.75
N ASP A 545 39.47 -51.20 27.06
CA ASP A 545 40.70 -51.17 27.83
C ASP A 545 40.75 -52.41 28.74
N ALA A 546 41.81 -53.21 28.62
CA ALA A 546 41.99 -54.44 29.38
C ALA A 546 42.12 -54.23 30.90
N ASN A 547 42.32 -52.99 31.36
CA ASN A 547 42.34 -52.54 32.75
C ASN A 547 43.19 -53.43 33.67
N GLY A 548 44.45 -53.61 33.28
CA GLY A 548 45.43 -54.40 34.03
C GLY A 548 45.20 -55.92 33.99
N ALA A 549 44.56 -56.45 32.95
CA ALA A 549 44.63 -57.88 32.63
C ALA A 549 46.09 -58.31 32.48
N ASN A 550 46.42 -59.53 32.92
CA ASN A 550 47.76 -60.11 32.82
C ASN A 550 47.93 -61.06 31.61
N SER A 551 46.88 -61.34 30.86
CA SER A 551 46.91 -62.04 29.56
C SER A 551 45.60 -61.81 28.79
N GLY A 552 45.60 -62.12 27.49
CA GLY A 552 44.49 -61.89 26.56
C GLY A 552 44.55 -60.52 25.87
N SER A 553 43.65 -60.29 24.91
CA SER A 553 43.54 -59.01 24.18
C SER A 553 42.15 -58.42 24.34
N ALA A 554 42.08 -57.10 24.51
CA ALA A 554 40.81 -56.40 24.51
C ALA A 554 40.16 -56.46 23.11
N PRO A 555 38.82 -56.43 23.01
CA PRO A 555 38.15 -56.40 21.71
C PRO A 555 38.59 -55.23 20.83
N VAL A 556 38.53 -55.43 19.50
CA VAL A 556 38.75 -54.36 18.53
C VAL A 556 37.73 -53.24 18.75
N LYS A 557 38.14 -52.00 18.43
CA LYS A 557 37.26 -50.83 18.54
C LYS A 557 36.03 -51.04 17.66
N GLN A 558 34.86 -50.70 18.18
CA GLN A 558 33.61 -50.78 17.42
C GLN A 558 33.15 -49.38 17.04
N GLU A 559 32.77 -49.22 15.78
CA GLU A 559 32.14 -48.01 15.29
C GLU A 559 30.63 -48.15 15.43
N LYS A 560 29.99 -47.11 15.95
CA LYS A 560 28.54 -47.03 16.13
C LYS A 560 27.99 -45.95 15.22
N GLN A 561 27.17 -46.37 14.26
CA GLN A 561 26.36 -45.45 13.48
C GLN A 561 25.30 -44.77 14.39
N PRO A 562 25.07 -43.45 14.24
CA PRO A 562 24.00 -42.75 14.94
C PRO A 562 22.65 -43.47 14.83
N GLY A 563 21.91 -43.59 15.94
CA GLY A 563 20.61 -44.25 15.98
C GLY A 563 20.61 -45.78 15.82
N LYS A 564 21.78 -46.40 15.57
CA LYS A 564 21.93 -47.87 15.56
C LYS A 564 22.61 -48.34 16.84
N ASP A 565 21.94 -49.25 17.51
CA ASP A 565 22.47 -49.95 18.68
C ASP A 565 23.72 -50.76 18.34
N VAL A 566 24.73 -50.72 19.20
CA VAL A 566 25.91 -51.58 19.08
C VAL A 566 25.95 -52.54 20.26
N ILE A 567 26.16 -53.82 19.99
CA ILE A 567 26.29 -54.83 21.05
C ILE A 567 27.71 -54.73 21.61
N ILE A 568 27.80 -54.42 22.91
CA ILE A 568 29.07 -54.38 23.64
C ILE A 568 29.72 -55.75 23.59
N ALA A 569 30.94 -55.78 23.07
CA ALA A 569 31.70 -56.99 22.83
C ALA A 569 31.95 -57.75 24.14
N ASP A 570 31.83 -59.08 24.06
CA ASP A 570 32.19 -59.97 25.17
C ASP A 570 33.72 -60.09 25.30
N ASN A 571 34.18 -60.64 26.43
CA ASN A 571 35.56 -61.02 26.64
C ASN A 571 35.93 -62.29 25.84
N THR A 572 35.76 -62.24 24.52
CA THR A 572 36.11 -63.31 23.59
C THR A 572 37.62 -63.53 23.50
N GLY A 573 38.43 -62.52 23.84
CA GLY A 573 39.89 -62.54 23.84
C GLY A 573 40.56 -63.18 25.06
N ILE A 574 39.79 -63.83 25.94
CA ILE A 574 40.32 -64.55 27.11
C ILE A 574 41.11 -63.61 28.05
N LEU A 575 40.66 -62.36 28.25
CA LEU A 575 41.26 -61.47 29.24
C LEU A 575 41.23 -62.16 30.61
N LYS A 576 42.39 -62.25 31.26
CA LYS A 576 42.53 -62.81 32.62
C LYS A 576 43.24 -61.80 33.52
N LYS A 577 42.88 -61.76 34.80
CA LYS A 577 43.56 -60.98 35.84
C LYS A 577 43.68 -61.78 37.13
N GLY A 578 44.76 -62.53 37.26
CA GLY A 578 45.01 -63.39 38.42
C GLY A 578 43.84 -64.34 38.72
N ARG A 579 43.33 -64.33 39.96
CA ARG A 579 42.15 -65.11 40.40
C ARG A 579 40.82 -64.36 40.28
N LEU A 580 40.82 -63.15 39.72
CA LEU A 580 39.62 -62.34 39.54
C LEU A 580 38.92 -62.73 38.25
N HIS A 581 37.60 -62.75 38.27
CA HIS A 581 36.80 -62.96 37.07
C HIS A 581 36.54 -61.63 36.38
N PHE A 582 36.57 -61.66 35.05
CA PHE A 582 36.01 -60.60 34.24
C PHE A 582 34.52 -60.51 34.55
N ALA A 583 34.15 -59.44 35.24
CA ALA A 583 32.78 -59.18 35.62
C ALA A 583 32.02 -58.58 34.45
N GLY A 584 32.66 -57.87 33.54
CA GLY A 584 32.05 -57.07 32.49
C GLY A 584 32.92 -55.85 32.22
N TRP A 585 32.35 -54.84 31.57
CA TRP A 585 33.03 -53.58 31.30
C TRP A 585 32.52 -52.48 32.23
N ASN A 586 33.33 -51.44 32.45
CA ASN A 586 32.97 -50.30 33.26
C ASN A 586 33.46 -49.01 32.60
N THR A 587 32.72 -47.91 32.73
CA THR A 587 33.14 -46.62 32.16
C THR A 587 34.28 -45.94 32.92
N LYS A 588 34.71 -46.48 34.06
CA LYS A 588 35.89 -46.02 34.81
C LYS A 588 36.81 -47.20 35.14
N ALA A 589 38.11 -46.95 35.10
CA ALA A 589 39.13 -47.95 35.40
C ALA A 589 39.04 -48.47 36.86
N ASP A 590 38.60 -47.64 37.79
CA ASP A 590 38.41 -48.00 39.21
C ASP A 590 37.17 -48.87 39.49
N GLY A 591 36.31 -49.10 38.47
CA GLY A 591 35.07 -49.86 38.61
C GLY A 591 33.91 -49.10 39.25
N GLN A 592 34.07 -47.81 39.58
CA GLN A 592 32.99 -46.96 40.14
C GLN A 592 32.12 -46.30 39.06
N GLY A 593 32.42 -46.53 37.78
CA GLY A 593 31.62 -46.04 36.67
C GLY A 593 30.39 -46.90 36.39
N THR A 594 29.73 -46.61 35.28
CA THR A 594 28.59 -47.41 34.82
C THR A 594 29.08 -48.75 34.31
N TYR A 595 28.51 -49.82 34.85
CA TYR A 595 28.82 -51.19 34.45
C TYR A 595 28.03 -51.60 33.20
N TYR A 596 28.71 -52.21 32.24
CA TYR A 596 28.18 -52.78 31.01
C TYR A 596 28.48 -54.27 30.98
N ASN A 597 27.42 -55.08 31.01
CA ASN A 597 27.52 -56.51 30.83
C ASN A 597 27.74 -56.87 29.36
N THR A 598 28.29 -58.06 29.11
CA THR A 598 28.61 -58.52 27.76
C THR A 598 27.34 -58.89 27.00
N GLY A 599 27.26 -58.48 25.73
CA GLY A 599 26.04 -58.63 24.94
C GLY A 599 24.96 -57.56 25.18
N LEU A 600 25.18 -56.58 26.07
CA LEU A 600 24.27 -55.44 26.19
C LEU A 600 24.35 -54.54 24.96
N SER A 601 23.20 -54.05 24.52
CA SER A 601 23.13 -52.96 23.55
C SER A 601 23.55 -51.65 24.21
N TYR A 602 24.52 -50.96 23.62
CA TYR A 602 24.82 -49.56 23.90
C TYR A 602 24.04 -48.68 22.93
N THR A 603 23.08 -47.95 23.50
CA THR A 603 22.07 -47.18 22.75
C THR A 603 22.43 -45.72 22.60
N LYS A 604 23.35 -45.18 23.42
CA LYS A 604 23.70 -43.75 23.38
C LYS A 604 24.60 -43.47 22.18
N ASP A 605 24.34 -42.36 21.48
CA ASP A 605 25.18 -41.88 20.37
C ASP A 605 26.39 -41.09 20.86
N LYS A 606 27.21 -41.73 21.71
CA LYS A 606 28.41 -41.10 22.28
C LYS A 606 29.60 -42.06 22.28
N GLY A 607 30.79 -41.54 21.98
CA GLY A 607 32.04 -42.28 22.17
C GLY A 607 32.20 -42.78 23.61
N LEU A 608 32.70 -44.00 23.77
CA LEU A 608 32.79 -44.66 25.07
C LEU A 608 34.10 -45.44 25.20
N ILE A 609 34.79 -45.25 26.33
CA ILE A 609 35.88 -46.14 26.74
C ILE A 609 35.35 -47.05 27.84
N LEU A 610 35.56 -48.35 27.67
CA LEU A 610 35.10 -49.42 28.52
C LEU A 610 36.32 -50.15 29.10
N TYR A 611 36.50 -50.02 30.41
CA TYR A 611 37.55 -50.66 31.19
C TYR A 611 37.06 -52.01 31.70
N ALA A 612 37.85 -53.06 31.53
CA ALA A 612 37.52 -54.38 32.06
C ALA A 612 37.34 -54.31 33.59
N GLN A 613 36.19 -54.75 34.09
CA GLN A 613 35.91 -54.81 35.52
C GLN A 613 36.20 -56.21 36.05
N TRP A 614 36.89 -56.26 37.18
CA TRP A 614 37.37 -57.50 37.77
C TRP A 614 36.73 -57.68 39.14
N THR A 615 36.08 -58.82 39.38
CA THR A 615 35.49 -59.12 40.68
C THR A 615 35.84 -60.51 41.18
N ARG A 616 35.82 -60.67 42.50
CA ARG A 616 36.00 -61.95 43.15
C ARG A 616 34.62 -62.62 43.23
N VAL A 617 34.37 -63.55 42.32
CA VAL A 617 33.14 -64.37 42.32
C VAL A 617 33.38 -65.72 43.02
N ILE A 618 32.36 -66.20 43.72
CA ILE A 618 32.34 -67.52 44.34
C ILE A 618 31.63 -68.48 43.39
N PRO A 619 32.31 -69.53 42.89
CA PRO A 619 31.71 -70.46 41.97
C PRO A 619 30.70 -71.38 42.67
N ILE A 620 29.55 -71.58 42.02
CA ILE A 620 28.52 -72.57 42.35
C ILE A 620 28.60 -73.68 41.30
N THR A 621 29.05 -74.85 41.72
CA THR A 621 29.32 -76.03 40.84
C THR A 621 28.50 -77.25 41.23
N ARG A 622 27.94 -77.26 42.45
CA ARG A 622 27.10 -78.32 43.01
C ARG A 622 26.09 -77.70 43.98
N VAL A 623 25.00 -78.42 44.24
CA VAL A 623 23.91 -77.96 45.11
C VAL A 623 24.41 -77.53 46.50
N SER A 624 25.36 -78.25 47.09
CA SER A 624 25.89 -77.90 48.42
C SER A 624 26.64 -76.56 48.45
N ASP A 625 27.10 -76.04 47.30
CA ASP A 625 27.74 -74.71 47.23
C ASP A 625 26.75 -73.58 47.55
N PHE A 626 25.43 -73.80 47.43
CA PHE A 626 24.43 -72.81 47.85
C PHE A 626 24.49 -72.49 49.36
N GLN A 627 25.13 -73.34 50.18
CA GLN A 627 25.39 -72.99 51.58
C GLN A 627 26.32 -71.79 51.71
N LYS A 628 27.26 -71.59 50.78
CA LYS A 628 28.12 -70.40 50.73
C LYS A 628 27.29 -69.14 50.49
N MET A 629 26.25 -69.22 49.67
CA MET A 629 25.32 -68.10 49.47
C MET A 629 24.53 -67.78 50.74
N ARG A 630 24.13 -68.80 51.52
CA ARG A 630 23.41 -68.60 52.79
C ARG A 630 24.27 -67.96 53.87
N THR A 631 25.58 -68.21 53.87
CA THR A 631 26.51 -67.61 54.86
C THR A 631 27.15 -66.31 54.39
N GLN A 632 27.09 -65.99 53.09
CA GLN A 632 27.67 -64.78 52.51
C GLN A 632 26.65 -64.07 51.61
N LEU A 633 25.58 -63.55 52.22
CA LEU A 633 24.43 -62.96 51.52
C LEU A 633 24.75 -61.72 50.66
N SER A 634 25.88 -61.04 50.91
CA SER A 634 26.38 -59.92 50.11
C SER A 634 27.41 -60.34 49.04
N GLY A 635 27.73 -61.63 48.95
CA GLY A 635 28.74 -62.15 48.03
C GLY A 635 28.34 -62.08 46.56
N SER A 636 29.33 -62.13 45.67
CA SER A 636 29.09 -62.30 44.23
C SER A 636 29.29 -63.76 43.85
N PHE A 637 28.27 -64.38 43.24
CA PHE A 637 28.24 -65.81 42.94
C PHE A 637 28.05 -66.04 41.44
N VAL A 638 28.65 -67.10 40.92
CA VAL A 638 28.51 -67.49 39.52
C VAL A 638 28.14 -68.96 39.41
N LEU A 639 27.08 -69.27 38.69
CA LEU A 639 26.72 -70.63 38.33
C LEU A 639 27.60 -71.07 37.16
N LEU A 640 28.25 -72.24 37.27
CA LEU A 640 29.19 -72.74 36.26
C LEU A 640 28.70 -73.99 35.53
N LYS A 641 27.57 -74.55 35.94
CA LYS A 641 26.91 -75.67 35.30
C LYS A 641 25.44 -75.73 35.71
N ASP A 642 24.66 -76.46 34.92
CA ASP A 642 23.29 -76.77 35.27
C ASP A 642 23.25 -77.63 36.53
N LEU A 643 22.24 -77.39 37.39
CA LEU A 643 22.04 -78.10 38.65
C LEU A 643 20.59 -78.53 38.81
N ASP A 644 20.42 -79.74 39.31
CA ASP A 644 19.13 -80.27 39.75
C ASP A 644 18.98 -80.06 41.25
N LEU A 645 17.91 -79.39 41.69
CA LEU A 645 17.71 -79.02 43.09
C LEU A 645 16.89 -80.09 43.82
N PRO A 646 17.32 -80.54 45.01
CA PRO A 646 16.59 -81.54 45.77
C PRO A 646 15.34 -80.93 46.45
N ASP A 647 14.38 -81.78 46.78
CA ASP A 647 13.18 -81.41 47.55
C ASP A 647 13.47 -80.79 48.93
N THR A 648 14.67 -81.03 49.46
CA THR A 648 15.15 -80.47 50.73
C THR A 648 15.72 -79.05 50.58
N PHE A 649 15.81 -78.51 49.36
CA PHE A 649 16.34 -77.16 49.13
C PHE A 649 15.53 -76.11 49.90
N LYS A 650 16.24 -75.16 50.51
CA LYS A 650 15.65 -74.04 51.27
C LYS A 650 15.98 -72.72 50.62
N SER A 651 15.10 -71.74 50.75
CA SER A 651 15.33 -70.38 50.24
C SER A 651 16.65 -69.79 50.72
N ILE A 652 17.23 -68.90 49.90
CA ILE A 652 18.40 -68.09 50.25
C ILE A 652 17.93 -66.78 50.89
N GLY A 653 18.51 -66.44 52.05
CA GLY A 653 18.12 -65.27 52.83
C GLY A 653 16.73 -65.41 53.45
N THR A 654 16.31 -64.37 54.16
CA THR A 654 14.96 -64.22 54.71
C THR A 654 14.43 -62.80 54.43
N LYS A 655 13.16 -62.54 54.73
CA LYS A 655 12.58 -61.18 54.65
C LYS A 655 13.37 -60.16 55.47
N ASN A 656 13.91 -60.55 56.64
CA ASN A 656 14.66 -59.67 57.55
C ASN A 656 16.16 -59.66 57.24
N THR A 657 16.68 -60.71 56.61
CA THR A 657 18.09 -60.84 56.18
C THR A 657 18.14 -61.17 54.68
N PRO A 658 17.84 -60.17 53.82
CA PRO A 658 17.76 -60.39 52.38
C PRO A 658 19.13 -60.71 51.77
N PHE A 659 19.12 -61.35 50.62
CA PHE A 659 20.31 -61.43 49.78
C PHE A 659 20.58 -60.07 49.15
N THR A 660 21.81 -59.57 49.32
CA THR A 660 22.26 -58.24 48.85
C THR A 660 23.42 -58.30 47.87
N GLY A 661 23.81 -59.52 47.48
CA GLY A 661 24.92 -59.78 46.58
C GLY A 661 24.53 -59.82 45.11
N ASN A 662 25.43 -60.41 44.31
CA ASN A 662 25.23 -60.61 42.88
C ASN A 662 25.13 -62.11 42.57
N PHE A 663 24.23 -62.52 41.68
CA PHE A 663 24.16 -63.89 41.19
C PHE A 663 24.10 -63.95 39.67
N TYR A 664 25.18 -64.44 39.07
CA TYR A 664 25.35 -64.58 37.64
C TYR A 664 25.08 -66.03 37.23
N GLY A 665 23.95 -66.28 36.57
CA GLY A 665 23.56 -67.62 36.13
C GLY A 665 24.32 -68.11 34.89
N LYS A 666 24.89 -67.20 34.07
CA LYS A 666 25.60 -67.50 32.80
C LYS A 666 24.79 -68.40 31.84
N GLY A 667 23.46 -68.31 31.90
CA GLY A 667 22.56 -69.12 31.08
C GLY A 667 22.34 -70.54 31.57
N HIS A 668 22.98 -70.95 32.68
CA HIS A 668 22.78 -72.26 33.27
C HIS A 668 21.39 -72.43 33.90
N ILE A 669 20.98 -73.69 34.01
CA ILE A 669 19.64 -74.10 34.40
C ILE A 669 19.63 -74.67 35.83
N LEU A 670 18.70 -74.17 36.65
CA LEU A 670 18.29 -74.79 37.91
C LEU A 670 16.98 -75.55 37.71
N SER A 671 17.03 -76.87 37.80
CA SER A 671 15.87 -77.75 37.60
C SER A 671 15.20 -78.14 38.92
N ASN A 672 13.90 -78.43 38.85
CA ASN A 672 13.11 -79.07 39.91
C ASN A 672 13.12 -78.36 41.27
N LEU A 673 13.25 -77.03 41.27
CA LEU A 673 13.09 -76.24 42.50
C LEU A 673 11.70 -76.53 43.11
N ARG A 674 11.66 -77.14 44.28
CA ARG A 674 10.42 -77.41 45.04
C ARG A 674 10.46 -76.72 46.40
N LEU A 675 9.63 -75.70 46.57
CA LEU A 675 9.51 -74.93 47.81
C LEU A 675 8.03 -74.88 48.24
N ILE A 676 7.67 -75.62 49.27
CA ILE A 676 6.30 -75.69 49.78
C ILE A 676 6.30 -75.32 51.26
N ASP A 677 5.85 -74.12 51.58
CA ASP A 677 5.72 -73.62 52.93
C ASP A 677 4.47 -72.72 53.05
N PRO A 678 3.30 -73.30 53.37
CA PRO A 678 2.02 -72.59 53.37
C PRO A 678 1.92 -71.47 54.43
N ASN A 679 2.91 -71.34 55.32
CA ASN A 679 2.98 -70.28 56.33
C ASN A 679 3.93 -69.14 55.94
N SER A 680 4.77 -69.32 54.92
CA SER A 680 5.77 -68.33 54.54
C SER A 680 5.15 -67.09 53.87
N GLU A 681 5.49 -65.92 54.40
CA GLU A 681 5.09 -64.62 53.87
C GLU A 681 6.08 -64.01 52.85
N SER A 682 7.16 -64.74 52.55
CA SER A 682 8.12 -64.37 51.50
C SER A 682 8.88 -65.61 51.04
N LEU A 683 8.45 -66.19 49.92
CA LEU A 683 8.97 -67.47 49.45
C LEU A 683 9.40 -67.42 47.98
N GLY A 684 10.57 -67.97 47.72
CA GLY A 684 11.20 -68.13 46.41
C GLY A 684 12.61 -68.69 46.55
N PHE A 685 13.32 -68.90 45.44
CA PHE A 685 14.72 -69.31 45.46
C PHE A 685 15.55 -68.39 46.37
N PHE A 686 15.33 -67.09 46.25
CA PHE A 686 15.61 -66.12 47.29
C PHE A 686 14.32 -65.86 48.09
N SER A 687 14.39 -65.88 49.42
CA SER A 687 13.23 -65.40 50.20
C SER A 687 12.99 -63.92 49.92
N SER A 688 14.06 -63.12 49.94
CA SER A 688 14.03 -61.68 49.71
C SER A 688 15.34 -61.19 49.06
N LEU A 689 15.21 -60.21 48.16
CA LEU A 689 16.32 -59.50 47.52
C LEU A 689 16.32 -58.02 47.93
N LYS A 690 17.48 -57.46 48.22
CA LYS A 690 17.65 -56.03 48.49
C LYS A 690 18.98 -55.54 47.95
N ASP A 691 18.99 -54.48 47.15
CA ASP A 691 20.23 -53.94 46.55
C ASP A 691 21.05 -55.01 45.76
N ALA A 692 20.37 -56.02 45.22
CA ALA A 692 21.00 -57.19 44.60
C ALA A 692 21.01 -57.11 43.08
N TYR A 693 21.89 -57.88 42.42
CA TYR A 693 21.85 -58.05 40.96
C TYR A 693 21.75 -59.53 40.58
N ILE A 694 20.66 -59.90 39.93
CA ILE A 694 20.44 -61.25 39.40
C ILE A 694 20.47 -61.18 37.87
N PHE A 695 21.36 -61.94 37.26
CA PHE A 695 21.57 -61.90 35.81
C PHE A 695 21.63 -63.28 35.17
N TRP A 696 20.86 -63.46 34.10
CA TRP A 696 20.94 -64.60 33.16
C TRP A 696 20.85 -65.97 33.81
N LEU A 697 19.73 -66.22 34.48
CA LEU A 697 19.44 -67.45 35.23
C LEU A 697 18.19 -68.13 34.69
N THR A 698 18.21 -69.46 34.50
CA THR A 698 17.05 -70.22 34.04
C THR A 698 16.55 -71.18 35.11
N PHE A 699 15.24 -71.21 35.36
CA PHE A 699 14.56 -72.24 36.14
C PHE A 699 13.73 -73.15 35.24
N ASN A 700 13.84 -74.47 35.43
CA ASN A 700 13.08 -75.46 34.67
C ASN A 700 12.16 -76.28 35.59
N ASN A 701 10.85 -76.24 35.30
CA ASN A 701 9.78 -76.89 36.08
C ASN A 701 9.79 -76.60 37.60
N PRO A 702 9.91 -75.34 38.04
CA PRO A 702 9.82 -75.01 39.47
C PRO A 702 8.39 -75.19 40.02
N LYS A 703 8.28 -75.57 41.29
CA LYS A 703 7.03 -75.64 42.06
C LYS A 703 7.19 -74.87 43.37
N VAL A 704 6.47 -73.75 43.52
CA VAL A 704 6.53 -72.93 44.73
C VAL A 704 5.13 -72.70 45.31
N GLU A 705 4.92 -73.03 46.58
CA GLU A 705 3.64 -72.84 47.28
C GLU A 705 3.87 -72.15 48.64
N GLY A 706 3.21 -71.01 48.89
CA GLY A 706 3.34 -70.31 50.17
C GLY A 706 2.13 -69.51 50.62
N LYS A 707 2.25 -68.72 51.69
CA LYS A 707 1.14 -67.93 52.25
C LYS A 707 0.91 -66.66 51.45
N SER A 708 1.95 -65.81 51.38
CA SER A 708 1.89 -64.46 50.83
C SER A 708 3.25 -64.08 50.21
N SER A 709 3.24 -63.20 49.20
CA SER A 709 4.43 -62.72 48.47
C SER A 709 5.34 -63.86 48.01
N VAL A 710 4.88 -64.59 46.99
CA VAL A 710 5.55 -65.78 46.49
C VAL A 710 5.90 -65.65 45.00
N GLY A 711 7.11 -66.06 44.64
CA GLY A 711 7.56 -66.23 43.27
C GLY A 711 8.73 -67.21 43.17
N VAL A 712 9.04 -67.70 41.97
CA VAL A 712 10.15 -68.67 41.78
C VAL A 712 11.49 -68.03 42.09
N LEU A 713 11.75 -66.81 41.59
CA LEU A 713 13.00 -66.12 41.86
C LEU A 713 13.01 -65.58 43.28
N ALA A 714 12.00 -64.78 43.63
CA ALA A 714 11.92 -64.13 44.93
C ALA A 714 10.50 -63.92 45.42
N GLY A 715 10.30 -64.01 46.75
CA GLY A 715 9.05 -63.57 47.36
C GLY A 715 8.93 -62.05 47.38
N PHE A 716 9.99 -61.37 47.82
CA PHE A 716 10.04 -59.93 48.00
C PHE A 716 11.31 -59.31 47.38
N ILE A 717 11.19 -58.15 46.75
CA ILE A 717 12.32 -57.38 46.21
C ILE A 717 12.23 -55.93 46.67
N SER A 718 13.35 -55.37 47.15
CA SER A 718 13.46 -53.95 47.53
C SER A 718 14.83 -53.34 47.20
N GLY A 719 15.03 -52.06 47.54
CA GLY A 719 16.26 -51.32 47.31
C GLY A 719 16.59 -51.15 45.83
N LYS A 720 17.88 -51.02 45.49
CA LYS A 720 18.39 -50.85 44.11
C LYS A 720 18.53 -52.17 43.36
N THR A 721 17.63 -53.12 43.62
CA THR A 721 17.73 -54.45 43.01
C THR A 721 17.50 -54.37 41.49
N LYS A 722 18.31 -55.13 40.75
CA LYS A 722 18.13 -55.36 39.31
C LYS A 722 17.96 -56.87 39.04
N VAL A 723 16.92 -57.21 38.28
CA VAL A 723 16.67 -58.56 37.77
C VAL A 723 16.68 -58.51 36.25
N ASP A 724 17.59 -59.24 35.63
CA ASP A 724 17.77 -59.20 34.17
C ASP A 724 17.97 -60.60 33.60
N LYS A 725 17.25 -60.90 32.52
CA LYS A 725 17.37 -62.15 31.76
C LYS A 725 17.09 -63.40 32.59
N VAL A 726 16.09 -63.34 33.49
CA VAL A 726 15.64 -64.51 34.24
C VAL A 726 14.52 -65.22 33.48
N ILE A 727 14.71 -66.52 33.24
CA ILE A 727 13.81 -67.34 32.43
C ILE A 727 13.21 -68.43 33.32
N ILE A 728 11.89 -68.53 33.37
CA ILE A 728 11.16 -69.62 34.01
C ILE A 728 10.40 -70.39 32.93
N LYS A 729 10.76 -71.66 32.76
CA LYS A 729 10.21 -72.53 31.71
C LYS A 729 9.76 -73.88 32.24
N GLY A 730 9.06 -74.61 31.39
CA GLY A 730 8.59 -75.97 31.66
C GLY A 730 7.08 -76.05 31.90
N ARG A 731 6.46 -77.12 31.41
CA ARG A 731 4.98 -77.29 31.44
C ARG A 731 4.44 -77.49 32.87
N ASN A 732 5.28 -77.96 33.78
CA ASN A 732 4.94 -78.23 35.18
C ASN A 732 5.30 -77.06 36.12
N ALA A 733 5.82 -75.96 35.57
CA ALA A 733 6.14 -74.78 36.35
C ALA A 733 4.86 -74.21 37.01
N GLN A 734 4.87 -74.05 38.33
CA GLN A 734 3.72 -73.53 39.06
C GLN A 734 4.10 -72.71 40.30
N VAL A 735 3.31 -71.66 40.55
CA VAL A 735 3.34 -70.91 41.80
C VAL A 735 1.93 -70.81 42.37
N LYS A 736 1.78 -71.11 43.66
CA LYS A 736 0.49 -71.08 44.38
C LYS A 736 0.60 -70.31 45.68
N ILE A 737 -0.43 -69.53 46.00
CA ILE A 737 -0.59 -68.92 47.33
C ILE A 737 -1.95 -69.15 47.96
N THR A 738 -2.07 -68.95 49.27
CA THR A 738 -3.33 -68.93 50.01
C THR A 738 -3.88 -67.51 50.24
N GLU A 739 -3.01 -66.49 50.33
CA GLU A 739 -3.41 -65.11 50.62
C GLU A 739 -3.03 -64.09 49.53
N ASN A 740 -1.99 -63.28 49.73
CA ASN A 740 -1.73 -62.08 48.94
C ASN A 740 -0.44 -62.17 48.12
N ASN A 741 -0.43 -61.53 46.95
CA ASN A 741 0.73 -61.24 46.11
C ASN A 741 1.43 -62.50 45.57
N VAL A 742 1.12 -62.85 44.32
CA VAL A 742 1.82 -63.94 43.65
C VAL A 742 2.19 -63.54 42.23
N GLY A 743 3.41 -63.92 41.85
CA GLY A 743 3.88 -63.86 40.48
C GLY A 743 4.74 -65.07 40.17
N MET A 744 4.82 -65.50 38.91
CA MET A 744 5.73 -66.59 38.55
C MET A 744 7.18 -66.22 38.86
N LEU A 745 7.58 -64.97 38.59
CA LEU A 745 8.93 -64.48 38.89
C LEU A 745 9.02 -63.98 40.33
N VAL A 746 8.16 -63.02 40.69
CA VAL A 746 8.24 -62.29 41.97
C VAL A 746 6.87 -62.12 42.61
N GLY A 747 6.77 -62.33 43.91
CA GLY A 747 5.55 -62.02 44.66
C GLY A 747 5.27 -60.52 44.75
N ARG A 748 6.21 -59.78 45.35
CA ARG A 748 6.08 -58.34 45.59
C ARG A 748 7.38 -57.58 45.34
N VAL A 749 7.28 -56.46 44.63
CA VAL A 749 8.36 -55.50 44.39
C VAL A 749 8.00 -54.20 45.10
N LEU A 750 8.91 -53.69 45.93
CA LEU A 750 8.76 -52.45 46.67
C LEU A 750 10.02 -51.59 46.49
N GLY A 751 10.00 -50.72 45.49
CA GLY A 751 11.01 -49.69 45.31
C GLY A 751 10.76 -48.46 46.19
N ASP A 752 11.67 -47.51 46.07
CA ASP A 752 11.50 -46.16 46.58
C ASP A 752 11.44 -45.17 45.39
N ASN A 753 10.91 -43.97 45.64
CA ASN A 753 10.77 -42.95 44.61
C ASN A 753 12.12 -42.41 44.11
N SER A 754 13.22 -42.75 44.78
CA SER A 754 14.57 -42.27 44.46
C SER A 754 15.24 -43.15 43.40
N ASN A 755 14.92 -44.45 43.37
CA ASN A 755 15.42 -45.39 42.38
C ASN A 755 14.41 -46.50 42.08
N TYR A 756 13.89 -46.49 40.84
CA TYR A 756 13.03 -47.57 40.35
C TYR A 756 13.78 -48.91 40.30
N ILE A 757 13.18 -49.95 40.87
CA ILE A 757 13.65 -51.34 40.71
C ILE A 757 13.52 -51.74 39.24
N LEU A 758 14.57 -52.31 38.66
CA LEU A 758 14.61 -52.67 37.26
C LEU A 758 14.43 -54.19 37.08
N ILE A 759 13.36 -54.58 36.38
CA ILE A 759 13.11 -55.96 35.97
C ILE A 759 13.03 -55.96 34.45
N GLU A 760 14.01 -56.57 33.80
CA GLU A 760 14.11 -56.52 32.34
C GLU A 760 14.47 -57.85 31.69
N ASN A 761 14.05 -58.02 30.43
CA ASN A 761 14.36 -59.19 29.59
C ASN A 761 13.95 -60.53 30.23
N CYS A 762 12.95 -60.53 31.12
CA CYS A 762 12.53 -61.74 31.82
C CYS A 762 11.42 -62.46 31.06
N GLU A 763 11.45 -63.79 31.08
CA GLU A 763 10.44 -64.63 30.45
C GLU A 763 9.88 -65.64 31.45
N VAL A 764 8.55 -65.73 31.55
CA VAL A 764 7.89 -66.68 32.44
C VAL A 764 6.83 -67.51 31.73
N ALA A 765 6.83 -68.80 32.04
CA ALA A 765 5.84 -69.78 31.62
C ALA A 765 5.38 -70.62 32.82
N GLY A 766 4.22 -71.27 32.70
CA GLY A 766 3.66 -72.14 33.74
C GLY A 766 2.26 -71.72 34.17
N ARG A 767 1.91 -72.01 35.43
CA ARG A 767 0.62 -71.64 36.04
C ARG A 767 0.79 -70.85 37.33
N VAL A 768 0.06 -69.74 37.45
CA VAL A 768 0.00 -68.94 38.68
C VAL A 768 -1.39 -69.05 39.27
N MET A 769 -1.48 -69.46 40.54
CA MET A 769 -2.72 -69.61 41.29
C MET A 769 -2.66 -68.75 42.55
N GLY A 770 -3.56 -67.79 42.70
CA GLY A 770 -3.55 -66.93 43.89
C GLY A 770 -4.90 -66.35 44.24
N ASN A 771 -4.91 -65.61 45.34
CA ASN A 771 -6.10 -64.94 45.82
C ASN A 771 -6.02 -63.43 45.48
N ASN A 772 -5.23 -62.62 46.18
CA ASN A 772 -5.16 -61.17 45.90
C ASN A 772 -3.85 -60.75 45.20
N SER A 773 -3.90 -59.79 44.28
CA SER A 773 -2.75 -59.30 43.49
C SER A 773 -1.99 -60.45 42.80
N VAL A 774 -2.64 -61.05 41.81
CA VAL A 774 -2.17 -62.22 41.08
C VAL A 774 -1.67 -61.78 39.71
N GLY A 775 -0.37 -61.85 39.48
CA GLY A 775 0.25 -61.55 38.19
C GLY A 775 0.86 -62.79 37.54
N GLY A 776 0.83 -62.91 36.22
CA GLY A 776 1.55 -64.00 35.55
C GLY A 776 3.06 -63.91 35.75
N MET A 777 3.62 -62.72 35.93
CA MET A 777 5.05 -62.51 36.26
C MET A 777 5.25 -61.94 37.67
N ILE A 778 4.54 -60.87 38.02
CA ILE A 778 4.72 -60.15 39.30
C ILE A 778 3.37 -59.89 39.97
N GLY A 779 3.23 -60.20 41.25
CA GLY A 779 2.00 -59.91 41.99
C GLY A 779 1.73 -58.41 42.15
N ILE A 780 2.59 -57.72 42.90
CA ILE A 780 2.58 -56.25 43.04
C ILE A 780 3.92 -55.68 42.59
N ALA A 781 3.86 -54.61 41.80
CA ALA A 781 5.04 -53.83 41.44
C ALA A 781 4.87 -52.35 41.81
N LYS A 782 5.62 -51.89 42.81
CA LYS A 782 5.65 -50.49 43.25
C LYS A 782 7.02 -49.86 42.99
N SER A 783 7.06 -48.65 42.44
CA SER A 783 8.30 -47.91 42.15
C SER A 783 9.27 -48.79 41.37
N SER A 784 8.77 -49.36 40.27
CA SER A 784 9.52 -50.30 39.42
C SER A 784 9.37 -50.03 37.91
N LYS A 785 10.35 -50.49 37.14
CA LYS A 785 10.38 -50.49 35.67
C LYS A 785 10.44 -51.93 35.18
N VAL A 786 9.37 -52.39 34.55
CA VAL A 786 9.25 -53.72 33.93
C VAL A 786 9.40 -53.56 32.42
N LYS A 787 10.49 -54.06 31.84
CA LYS A 787 10.85 -53.79 30.44
C LYS A 787 11.17 -55.07 29.66
N TYR A 788 10.73 -55.16 28.41
CA TYR A 788 11.08 -56.30 27.54
C TYR A 788 10.69 -57.66 28.15
N CYS A 789 9.64 -57.67 28.97
CA CYS A 789 9.24 -58.83 29.75
C CYS A 789 8.10 -59.58 29.06
N LYS A 790 8.16 -60.90 29.11
CA LYS A 790 7.18 -61.80 28.50
C LYS A 790 6.55 -62.72 29.53
N ALA A 791 5.22 -62.70 29.62
CA ALA A 791 4.46 -63.67 30.41
C ALA A 791 3.59 -64.57 29.52
N THR A 792 3.90 -65.85 29.51
CA THR A 792 3.07 -66.90 28.88
C THR A 792 2.35 -67.76 29.92
N ALA A 793 2.57 -67.49 31.21
CA ALA A 793 1.95 -68.22 32.30
C ALA A 793 0.44 -68.00 32.33
N GLY A 794 -0.33 -69.09 32.48
CA GLY A 794 -1.76 -69.00 32.74
C GLY A 794 -2.02 -68.55 34.18
N VAL A 795 -2.98 -67.65 34.36
CA VAL A 795 -3.28 -67.01 35.65
C VAL A 795 -4.68 -67.39 36.12
N ASN A 796 -4.80 -67.91 37.34
CA ASN A 796 -6.07 -68.16 38.01
C ASN A 796 -6.10 -67.43 39.36
N GLY A 797 -6.95 -66.41 39.47
CA GLY A 797 -7.11 -65.59 40.67
C GLY A 797 -8.50 -65.71 41.29
N THR A 798 -8.57 -65.74 42.62
CA THR A 798 -9.83 -65.79 43.38
C THR A 798 -10.16 -64.51 44.16
N GLY A 799 -9.28 -63.52 44.16
CA GLY A 799 -9.45 -62.23 44.84
C GLY A 799 -9.39 -61.04 43.87
N LYS A 800 -8.95 -59.87 44.36
CA LYS A 800 -9.29 -58.56 43.77
C LYS A 800 -8.60 -58.19 42.46
N TYR A 801 -7.26 -58.24 42.39
CA TYR A 801 -6.49 -57.70 41.26
C TYR A 801 -5.76 -58.83 40.54
N ILE A 802 -6.15 -59.08 39.29
CA ILE A 802 -5.68 -60.23 38.52
C ILE A 802 -5.18 -59.74 37.16
N GLY A 803 -3.92 -60.04 36.83
CA GLY A 803 -3.32 -59.65 35.55
C GLY A 803 -2.40 -60.69 34.95
N GLY A 804 -2.29 -60.73 33.62
CA GLY A 804 -1.43 -61.70 32.92
C GLY A 804 0.07 -61.40 33.02
N LEU A 805 0.47 -60.15 33.24
CA LEU A 805 1.86 -59.78 33.57
C LEU A 805 1.95 -59.36 35.03
N LEU A 806 1.17 -58.35 35.43
CA LEU A 806 1.16 -57.80 36.78
C LEU A 806 -0.24 -57.86 37.42
N GLY A 807 -0.33 -58.27 38.68
CA GLY A 807 -1.58 -58.11 39.43
C GLY A 807 -1.92 -56.64 39.66
N ARG A 808 -0.93 -55.87 40.14
CA ARG A 808 -1.05 -54.44 40.46
C ARG A 808 0.24 -53.69 40.15
N GLN A 809 0.13 -52.51 39.54
CA GLN A 809 1.22 -51.57 39.31
C GLN A 809 0.92 -50.24 40.03
N GLU A 810 1.90 -49.70 40.76
CA GLU A 810 1.84 -48.40 41.44
C GLU A 810 3.14 -47.65 41.23
N ASP A 811 3.08 -46.38 40.83
CA ASP A 811 4.27 -45.55 40.56
C ASP A 811 5.32 -46.30 39.72
N GLY A 812 5.16 -46.38 38.40
CA GLY A 812 6.18 -47.04 37.59
C GLY A 812 5.77 -47.37 36.18
N TYR A 813 6.62 -48.14 35.50
CA TYR A 813 6.58 -48.23 34.04
C TYR A 813 6.56 -49.68 33.58
N ILE A 814 5.67 -49.97 32.64
CA ILE A 814 5.65 -51.22 31.86
C ILE A 814 5.93 -50.84 30.41
N ILE A 815 7.04 -51.33 29.86
CA ILE A 815 7.55 -50.88 28.56
C ILE A 815 7.88 -52.10 27.70
N LYS A 816 7.40 -52.14 26.46
CA LYS A 816 7.75 -53.20 25.49
C LYS A 816 7.56 -54.61 26.06
N SER A 817 6.52 -54.80 26.88
CA SER A 817 6.27 -56.03 27.62
C SER A 817 4.89 -56.58 27.28
N TYR A 818 4.73 -57.90 27.38
CA TYR A 818 3.50 -58.52 26.91
C TYR A 818 3.09 -59.80 27.65
N ALA A 819 1.79 -60.07 27.61
CA ALA A 819 1.17 -61.24 28.20
C ALA A 819 0.37 -62.04 27.15
N ILE A 820 0.59 -63.35 27.12
CA ILE A 820 -0.05 -64.30 26.19
C ILE A 820 -0.92 -65.32 26.92
N GLY A 821 -0.60 -65.62 28.19
CA GLY A 821 -1.34 -66.62 28.97
C GLY A 821 -2.80 -66.24 29.21
N GLU A 822 -3.67 -67.24 29.33
CA GLU A 822 -5.07 -67.04 29.71
C GLU A 822 -5.18 -66.51 31.16
N VAL A 823 -6.05 -65.52 31.37
CA VAL A 823 -6.31 -64.91 32.68
C VAL A 823 -7.74 -65.21 33.13
N LYS A 824 -7.89 -65.86 34.29
CA LYS A 824 -9.18 -66.21 34.91
C LYS A 824 -9.31 -65.58 36.28
N GLY A 825 -10.40 -64.83 36.49
CA GLY A 825 -10.85 -64.41 37.81
C GLY A 825 -12.15 -65.12 38.18
N THR A 826 -12.10 -66.03 39.15
CA THR A 826 -13.22 -66.93 39.47
C THR A 826 -13.87 -66.63 40.82
N GLY A 827 -13.30 -65.75 41.63
CA GLY A 827 -13.80 -65.50 42.98
C GLY A 827 -14.92 -64.46 43.04
N SER A 828 -15.71 -64.53 44.11
CA SER A 828 -16.81 -63.59 44.37
C SER A 828 -16.36 -62.15 44.62
N GLN A 829 -15.06 -61.94 44.91
CA GLN A 829 -14.44 -60.64 45.18
C GLN A 829 -13.51 -60.16 44.06
N SER A 830 -13.59 -60.75 42.85
CA SER A 830 -12.71 -60.34 41.73
C SER A 830 -13.06 -58.97 41.17
N GLU A 831 -12.55 -57.92 41.82
CA GLU A 831 -12.81 -56.52 41.49
C GLU A 831 -12.27 -56.11 40.11
N THR A 832 -11.02 -56.41 39.77
CA THR A 832 -10.40 -56.00 38.50
C THR A 832 -9.57 -57.11 37.84
N ILE A 833 -9.82 -57.34 36.56
CA ILE A 833 -9.14 -58.38 35.77
C ILE A 833 -8.63 -57.78 34.47
N GLY A 834 -7.33 -57.87 34.22
CA GLY A 834 -6.69 -57.38 32.99
C GLY A 834 -5.86 -58.45 32.29
N GLY A 835 -5.76 -58.42 30.96
CA GLY A 835 -4.85 -59.33 30.26
C GLY A 835 -3.38 -59.04 30.51
N LEU A 836 -3.00 -57.78 30.72
CA LEU A 836 -1.64 -57.37 31.10
C LEU A 836 -1.56 -56.99 32.58
N VAL A 837 -2.42 -56.06 33.03
CA VAL A 837 -2.40 -55.52 34.40
C VAL A 837 -3.79 -55.57 35.04
N GLY A 838 -3.91 -56.14 36.22
CA GLY A 838 -5.17 -56.15 36.96
C GLY A 838 -5.61 -54.75 37.38
N TRP A 839 -4.73 -54.01 38.07
CA TRP A 839 -4.98 -52.63 38.50
C TRP A 839 -3.79 -51.70 38.27
N LEU A 840 -4.01 -50.64 37.49
CA LEU A 840 -3.04 -49.60 37.19
C LEU A 840 -3.34 -48.36 38.06
N LEU A 841 -2.50 -48.10 39.06
CA LEU A 841 -2.66 -46.99 40.02
C LEU A 841 -2.04 -45.68 39.51
N ALA A 842 -2.15 -44.63 40.33
CA ALA A 842 -1.61 -43.33 40.01
C ALA A 842 -0.11 -43.38 39.66
N ASN A 843 0.30 -42.49 38.75
CA ASN A 843 1.67 -42.36 38.25
C ASN A 843 2.25 -43.66 37.67
N SER A 844 1.37 -44.49 37.09
CA SER A 844 1.76 -45.74 36.44
C SER A 844 1.54 -45.63 34.93
N HIS A 845 2.50 -46.12 34.16
CA HIS A 845 2.61 -45.87 32.73
C HIS A 845 2.78 -47.20 31.98
N ILE A 846 1.93 -47.45 30.99
CA ILE A 846 2.05 -48.59 30.08
C ILE A 846 2.36 -48.06 28.69
N SER A 847 3.48 -48.51 28.11
CA SER A 847 3.87 -48.10 26.75
C SER A 847 4.36 -49.26 25.90
N ASN A 848 3.99 -49.26 24.62
CA ASN A 848 4.46 -50.24 23.62
C ASN A 848 4.22 -51.69 24.06
N SER A 849 3.12 -51.95 24.76
CA SER A 849 2.88 -53.21 25.48
C SER A 849 1.55 -53.82 25.07
N TYR A 850 1.41 -55.14 25.18
CA TYR A 850 0.22 -55.80 24.65
C TYR A 850 -0.20 -57.08 25.39
N ALA A 851 -1.48 -57.42 25.25
CA ALA A 851 -2.03 -58.67 25.76
C ALA A 851 -2.85 -59.41 24.68
N VAL A 852 -2.60 -60.71 24.52
CA VAL A 852 -3.30 -61.53 23.52
C VAL A 852 -4.08 -62.70 24.13
N GLY A 853 -3.80 -63.03 25.39
CA GLY A 853 -4.48 -64.10 26.10
C GLY A 853 -5.95 -63.80 26.35
N LYS A 854 -6.77 -64.85 26.40
CA LYS A 854 -8.19 -64.73 26.78
C LYS A 854 -8.31 -64.26 28.23
N VAL A 855 -9.23 -63.33 28.48
CA VAL A 855 -9.53 -62.77 29.80
C VAL A 855 -10.95 -63.16 30.18
N SER A 856 -11.12 -63.90 31.28
CA SER A 856 -12.41 -64.38 31.77
C SER A 856 -12.66 -64.01 33.23
N GLY A 857 -13.80 -63.38 33.52
CA GLY A 857 -14.26 -63.09 34.89
C GLY A 857 -15.63 -63.69 35.16
N SER A 858 -15.74 -64.61 36.11
CA SER A 858 -16.99 -65.30 36.46
C SER A 858 -17.48 -65.01 37.88
N GLY A 859 -16.85 -64.06 38.58
CA GLY A 859 -17.22 -63.66 39.93
C GLY A 859 -18.60 -63.00 39.98
N SER A 860 -19.35 -63.24 41.05
CA SER A 860 -20.68 -62.65 41.27
C SER A 860 -20.65 -61.12 41.49
N ARG A 861 -19.48 -60.54 41.79
CA ARG A 861 -19.25 -59.09 41.91
C ARG A 861 -18.09 -58.59 41.06
N SER A 862 -17.87 -59.14 39.87
CA SER A 862 -16.78 -58.65 39.03
C SER A 862 -16.93 -57.15 38.72
N GLY A 863 -15.95 -56.33 39.08
CA GLY A 863 -16.05 -54.87 38.94
C GLY A 863 -15.73 -54.43 37.51
N ALA A 864 -14.49 -54.62 37.09
CA ALA A 864 -13.98 -54.18 35.80
C ALA A 864 -13.11 -55.25 35.13
N ILE A 865 -13.38 -55.58 33.87
CA ILE A 865 -12.64 -56.57 33.09
C ILE A 865 -12.15 -55.92 31.80
N GLY A 866 -10.84 -55.92 31.56
CA GLY A 866 -10.22 -55.36 30.37
C GLY A 866 -9.29 -56.34 29.67
N GLY A 867 -9.21 -56.26 28.34
CA GLY A 867 -8.27 -57.09 27.58
C GLY A 867 -6.80 -56.74 27.85
N LEU A 868 -6.49 -55.48 28.18
CA LEU A 868 -5.15 -55.05 28.62
C LEU A 868 -5.13 -54.73 30.12
N VAL A 869 -6.00 -53.83 30.57
CA VAL A 869 -6.02 -53.35 31.95
C VAL A 869 -7.42 -53.49 32.56
N GLY A 870 -7.51 -54.09 33.75
CA GLY A 870 -8.79 -54.21 34.45
C GLY A 870 -9.36 -52.84 34.84
N ALA A 871 -8.60 -52.06 35.62
CA ALA A 871 -8.95 -50.69 35.96
C ALA A 871 -7.74 -49.74 35.94
N GLN A 872 -8.01 -48.49 35.58
CA GLN A 872 -7.05 -47.40 35.46
C GLN A 872 -7.42 -46.24 36.39
N ARG A 873 -6.47 -45.77 37.22
CA ARG A 873 -6.64 -44.67 38.20
C ARG A 873 -6.20 -43.31 37.64
N PRO A 874 -6.51 -42.18 38.31
CA PRO A 874 -6.05 -40.86 37.88
C PRO A 874 -4.52 -40.80 37.71
N THR A 875 -4.04 -39.93 36.81
CA THR A 875 -2.61 -39.71 36.49
C THR A 875 -1.84 -40.92 35.94
N SER A 876 -2.54 -41.97 35.49
CA SER A 876 -1.94 -43.09 34.77
C SER A 876 -2.22 -43.02 33.28
N ASP A 877 -1.33 -43.59 32.47
CA ASP A 877 -1.50 -43.64 31.01
C ASP A 877 -1.23 -45.02 30.40
N ILE A 878 -1.90 -45.22 29.27
CA ILE A 878 -1.75 -46.37 28.37
C ILE A 878 -1.51 -45.80 26.99
N ILE A 879 -0.31 -46.02 26.45
CA ILE A 879 0.18 -45.40 25.21
C ILE A 879 0.71 -46.49 24.29
N ASN A 880 0.42 -46.41 22.98
CA ASN A 880 0.97 -47.32 21.98
C ASN A 880 0.77 -48.80 22.37
N SER A 881 -0.41 -49.16 22.88
CA SER A 881 -0.63 -50.47 23.49
C SER A 881 -1.91 -51.11 22.98
N TYR A 882 -1.99 -52.43 22.99
CA TYR A 882 -3.12 -53.11 22.37
C TYR A 882 -3.52 -54.43 23.02
N ALA A 883 -4.78 -54.82 22.81
CA ALA A 883 -5.30 -56.11 23.25
C ALA A 883 -6.07 -56.82 22.13
N THR A 884 -5.79 -58.11 21.93
CA THR A 884 -6.44 -58.93 20.89
C THR A 884 -7.17 -60.15 21.43
N GLY A 885 -6.96 -60.50 22.70
CA GLY A 885 -7.62 -61.63 23.34
C GLY A 885 -9.12 -61.44 23.56
N GLU A 886 -9.89 -62.53 23.54
CA GLU A 886 -11.32 -62.50 23.91
C GLU A 886 -11.48 -62.04 25.36
N VAL A 887 -12.40 -61.10 25.60
CA VAL A 887 -12.80 -60.64 26.93
C VAL A 887 -14.22 -61.10 27.21
N ARG A 888 -14.39 -61.93 28.25
CA ARG A 888 -15.69 -62.45 28.66
C ARG A 888 -15.89 -62.28 30.16
N GLY A 889 -17.04 -61.78 30.59
CA GLY A 889 -17.33 -61.88 32.02
C GLY A 889 -18.69 -61.42 32.50
N THR A 890 -18.90 -61.60 33.81
CA THR A 890 -20.12 -61.25 34.54
C THR A 890 -20.07 -59.86 35.16
N GLY A 891 -18.98 -59.11 34.95
CA GLY A 891 -18.73 -57.87 35.66
C GLY A 891 -19.54 -56.65 35.20
N ASN A 892 -19.45 -55.58 36.00
CA ASN A 892 -20.16 -54.32 35.76
C ASN A 892 -19.65 -53.62 34.50
N PHE A 893 -18.32 -53.55 34.34
CA PHE A 893 -17.69 -52.86 33.21
C PHE A 893 -16.75 -53.78 32.48
N ILE A 894 -16.95 -53.93 31.18
CA ILE A 894 -16.17 -54.85 30.35
C ILE A 894 -15.72 -54.10 29.11
N GLY A 895 -14.40 -54.02 28.89
CA GLY A 895 -13.79 -53.35 27.75
C GLY A 895 -12.79 -54.24 27.02
N GLY A 896 -12.70 -54.09 25.69
CA GLY A 896 -11.71 -54.82 24.91
C GLY A 896 -10.26 -54.44 25.24
N LEU A 897 -10.01 -53.20 25.67
CA LEU A 897 -8.71 -52.72 26.16
C LEU A 897 -8.73 -52.49 27.67
N VAL A 898 -9.66 -51.66 28.16
CA VAL A 898 -9.73 -51.24 29.57
C VAL A 898 -11.12 -51.48 30.15
N GLY A 899 -11.21 -52.14 31.30
CA GLY A 899 -12.50 -52.35 31.97
C GLY A 899 -13.10 -51.03 32.45
N ALA A 900 -12.38 -50.30 33.31
CA ALA A 900 -12.82 -49.02 33.85
C ALA A 900 -11.68 -47.99 33.94
N GLN A 901 -11.95 -46.75 33.52
CA GLN A 901 -11.01 -45.63 33.49
C GLN A 901 -11.53 -44.48 34.37
N ASN A 902 -10.71 -43.98 35.30
CA ASN A 902 -11.03 -42.83 36.16
C ASN A 902 -10.72 -41.47 35.50
N SER A 903 -11.10 -40.37 36.18
CA SER A 903 -10.78 -39.00 35.75
C SER A 903 -9.27 -38.79 35.66
N SER A 904 -8.84 -37.96 34.70
CA SER A 904 -7.43 -37.63 34.43
C SER A 904 -6.52 -38.82 34.06
N ALA A 905 -7.09 -39.99 33.79
CA ALA A 905 -6.39 -41.10 33.17
C ALA A 905 -6.40 -40.94 31.63
N ILE A 906 -5.36 -41.42 30.95
CA ILE A 906 -5.22 -41.26 29.49
C ILE A 906 -5.07 -42.61 28.81
N ILE A 907 -5.77 -42.79 27.70
CA ILE A 907 -5.54 -43.88 26.74
C ILE A 907 -5.26 -43.20 25.39
N ASN A 908 -4.08 -43.44 24.82
CA ASN A 908 -3.66 -42.83 23.57
C ASN A 908 -3.04 -43.85 22.62
N ASN A 909 -3.25 -43.69 21.32
CA ASN A 909 -2.60 -44.50 20.28
C ASN A 909 -2.73 -46.02 20.55
N SER A 910 -3.93 -46.50 20.83
CA SER A 910 -4.14 -47.84 21.37
C SER A 910 -5.37 -48.50 20.75
N TYR A 911 -5.39 -49.83 20.67
CA TYR A 911 -6.49 -50.52 19.99
C TYR A 911 -6.89 -51.86 20.61
N ALA A 912 -8.15 -52.25 20.37
CA ALA A 912 -8.69 -53.55 20.77
C ALA A 912 -9.38 -54.28 19.61
N THR A 913 -9.03 -55.55 19.41
CA THR A 913 -9.60 -56.39 18.34
C THR A 913 -10.33 -57.63 18.84
N GLY A 914 -10.14 -58.00 20.11
CA GLY A 914 -10.76 -59.17 20.71
C GLY A 914 -12.27 -59.03 20.91
N LYS A 915 -13.01 -60.13 20.77
CA LYS A 915 -14.45 -60.19 21.09
C LYS A 915 -14.71 -59.82 22.56
N VAL A 916 -15.72 -58.99 22.81
CA VAL A 916 -16.13 -58.54 24.15
C VAL A 916 -17.54 -59.04 24.47
N SER A 917 -17.68 -59.83 25.54
CA SER A 917 -18.95 -60.46 25.92
C SER A 917 -19.27 -60.29 27.40
N GLY A 918 -20.30 -59.50 27.70
CA GLY A 918 -20.90 -59.43 29.03
C GLY A 918 -22.04 -60.41 29.19
N ILE A 919 -21.88 -61.36 30.11
CA ILE A 919 -22.85 -62.45 30.35
C ILE A 919 -23.55 -62.32 31.71
N GLY A 920 -23.20 -61.31 32.51
CA GLY A 920 -23.82 -61.04 33.81
C GLY A 920 -25.17 -60.34 33.66
N SER A 921 -26.06 -60.57 34.63
CA SER A 921 -27.32 -59.82 34.75
C SER A 921 -27.12 -58.36 35.19
N GLN A 922 -25.94 -58.03 35.73
CA GLN A 922 -25.58 -56.72 36.31
C GLN A 922 -24.64 -55.87 35.43
N SER A 923 -24.32 -56.32 34.21
CA SER A 923 -23.39 -55.60 33.34
C SER A 923 -23.94 -54.22 32.99
N SER A 924 -23.22 -53.18 33.42
CA SER A 924 -23.60 -51.77 33.35
C SER A 924 -22.94 -51.02 32.19
N GLY A 925 -21.87 -51.53 31.59
CA GLY A 925 -21.23 -50.93 30.42
C GLY A 925 -20.31 -51.91 29.72
N ILE A 926 -20.57 -52.19 28.44
CA ILE A 926 -19.78 -53.11 27.63
C ILE A 926 -19.30 -52.36 26.39
N GLY A 927 -18.00 -52.07 26.33
CA GLY A 927 -17.39 -51.31 25.24
C GLY A 927 -16.40 -52.14 24.44
N GLY A 928 -16.34 -51.89 23.13
CA GLY A 928 -15.31 -52.51 22.28
C GLY A 928 -13.89 -52.13 22.70
N LEU A 929 -13.68 -50.92 23.24
CA LEU A 929 -12.40 -50.46 23.80
C LEU A 929 -12.46 -50.33 25.32
N VAL A 930 -13.40 -49.53 25.85
CA VAL A 930 -13.49 -49.18 27.27
C VAL A 930 -14.88 -49.47 27.84
N GLY A 931 -14.95 -50.18 28.96
CA GLY A 931 -16.23 -50.46 29.63
C GLY A 931 -16.86 -49.21 30.27
N LEU A 932 -16.13 -48.55 31.18
CA LEU A 932 -16.49 -47.28 31.82
C LEU A 932 -15.42 -46.22 31.60
N GLN A 933 -15.83 -45.03 31.18
CA GLN A 933 -14.90 -43.92 30.88
C GLN A 933 -15.22 -42.64 31.66
N TYR A 934 -14.20 -42.12 32.37
CA TYR A 934 -14.14 -40.76 32.91
C TYR A 934 -12.95 -39.93 32.38
N GLY A 935 -11.91 -40.60 31.88
CA GLY A 935 -10.66 -39.97 31.42
C GLY A 935 -10.67 -39.61 29.93
N THR A 936 -9.49 -39.42 29.35
CA THR A 936 -9.33 -39.12 27.92
C THR A 936 -9.04 -40.39 27.13
N ILE A 937 -9.69 -40.53 25.97
CA ILE A 937 -9.41 -41.54 24.94
C ILE A 937 -9.06 -40.79 23.65
N ALA A 938 -7.87 -40.98 23.11
CA ALA A 938 -7.41 -40.32 21.89
C ALA A 938 -6.74 -41.30 20.93
N ASN A 939 -6.95 -41.12 19.62
CA ASN A 939 -6.26 -41.90 18.58
C ASN A 939 -6.38 -43.41 18.78
N THR A 940 -7.60 -43.89 19.00
CA THR A 940 -7.85 -45.30 19.30
C THR A 940 -8.83 -45.94 18.34
N TYR A 941 -8.83 -47.28 18.30
CA TYR A 941 -9.92 -47.98 17.63
C TYR A 941 -10.33 -49.29 18.30
N ALA A 942 -11.58 -49.70 18.06
CA ALA A 942 -12.11 -51.02 18.43
C ALA A 942 -12.87 -51.71 17.31
N ILE A 943 -12.58 -52.99 17.11
CA ILE A 943 -13.16 -53.80 16.02
C ILE A 943 -13.67 -55.18 16.47
N GLY A 944 -13.51 -55.52 17.74
CA GLY A 944 -14.02 -56.77 18.28
C GLY A 944 -15.53 -56.77 18.44
N ARG A 945 -16.20 -57.89 18.15
CA ARG A 945 -17.65 -58.04 18.36
C ARG A 945 -18.02 -57.75 19.82
N VAL A 946 -18.98 -56.86 20.03
CA VAL A 946 -19.50 -56.47 21.35
C VAL A 946 -20.86 -57.12 21.55
N SER A 947 -21.06 -57.82 22.67
CA SER A 947 -22.35 -58.44 23.00
C SER A 947 -22.61 -58.47 24.51
N GLY A 948 -23.88 -58.33 24.89
CA GLY A 948 -24.34 -58.40 26.28
C GLY A 948 -25.74 -57.83 26.44
N ARG A 949 -26.13 -57.51 27.68
CA ARG A 949 -27.52 -57.15 28.02
C ARG A 949 -27.82 -55.64 28.04
N SER A 950 -26.86 -54.78 28.38
CA SER A 950 -27.10 -53.34 28.51
C SER A 950 -25.87 -52.50 28.15
N ASN A 951 -26.11 -51.24 27.75
CA ASN A 951 -25.11 -50.20 27.48
C ASN A 951 -23.94 -50.69 26.61
N LEU A 952 -24.28 -51.23 25.42
CA LEU A 952 -23.34 -51.73 24.44
C LEU A 952 -22.84 -50.58 23.56
N GLY A 953 -21.54 -50.33 23.56
CA GLY A 953 -20.92 -49.35 22.66
C GLY A 953 -19.80 -49.95 21.84
N GLY A 954 -19.71 -49.56 20.58
CA GLY A 954 -18.64 -50.00 19.69
C GLY A 954 -17.25 -49.57 20.18
N LEU A 955 -17.15 -48.44 20.91
CA LEU A 955 -15.92 -47.97 21.54
C LEU A 955 -16.05 -47.95 23.08
N VAL A 956 -17.05 -47.25 23.62
CA VAL A 956 -17.25 -47.04 25.06
C VAL A 956 -18.61 -47.59 25.50
N GLY A 957 -18.65 -48.43 26.54
CA GLY A 957 -19.92 -48.96 27.06
C GLY A 957 -20.75 -47.88 27.77
N LEU A 958 -20.20 -47.37 28.88
CA LEU A 958 -20.78 -46.31 29.68
C LEU A 958 -19.81 -45.14 29.81
N GLN A 959 -20.29 -43.95 29.50
CA GLN A 959 -19.59 -42.72 29.82
C GLN A 959 -20.05 -42.22 31.20
N GLY A 960 -19.09 -41.96 32.08
CA GLY A 960 -19.35 -41.49 33.44
C GLY A 960 -19.88 -40.04 33.45
N SER A 961 -20.84 -39.78 34.34
CA SER A 961 -21.24 -38.43 34.77
C SER A 961 -21.05 -38.38 36.28
N VAL A 962 -20.39 -37.34 36.79
CA VAL A 962 -20.31 -37.15 38.24
C VAL A 962 -21.69 -36.69 38.73
N ALA A 963 -22.30 -37.43 39.67
CA ALA A 963 -23.46 -36.92 40.39
C ALA A 963 -22.98 -35.75 41.29
N GLY A 964 -23.46 -34.53 41.05
CA GLY A 964 -23.14 -33.36 41.89
C GLY A 964 -22.51 -32.14 41.18
N GLY A 965 -22.68 -31.95 39.87
CA GLY A 965 -22.33 -30.69 39.20
C GLY A 965 -20.85 -30.48 38.87
N GLY A 966 -19.99 -31.49 39.04
CA GLY A 966 -18.58 -31.43 38.63
C GLY A 966 -18.37 -31.59 37.12
N THR A 967 -17.49 -30.79 36.53
CA THR A 967 -17.21 -30.63 35.09
C THR A 967 -16.34 -31.73 34.46
N TYR A 968 -16.23 -32.94 35.03
CA TYR A 968 -15.42 -34.00 34.43
C TYR A 968 -16.24 -34.81 33.42
N ARG A 969 -16.30 -34.30 32.19
CA ARG A 969 -16.81 -35.05 31.03
C ARG A 969 -15.63 -35.75 30.36
N GLY A 970 -15.62 -37.08 30.37
CA GLY A 970 -14.55 -37.83 29.74
C GLY A 970 -14.44 -37.47 28.24
N LYS A 971 -13.22 -37.15 27.78
CA LYS A 971 -12.96 -36.68 26.41
C LYS A 971 -12.69 -37.85 25.46
N ILE A 972 -13.28 -37.83 24.27
CA ILE A 972 -13.00 -38.80 23.21
C ILE A 972 -12.58 -38.01 21.95
N GLU A 973 -11.39 -38.30 21.44
CA GLU A 973 -10.79 -37.58 20.31
C GLU A 973 -10.29 -38.57 19.25
N GLN A 974 -10.56 -38.28 17.97
CA GLN A 974 -9.98 -39.01 16.83
C GLN A 974 -9.99 -40.54 17.03
N SER A 975 -11.12 -41.06 17.51
CA SER A 975 -11.25 -42.46 17.93
C SER A 975 -12.45 -43.13 17.26
N TYR A 976 -12.25 -44.38 16.86
CA TYR A 976 -13.05 -45.02 15.83
C TYR A 976 -13.53 -46.42 16.23
N PHE A 977 -14.64 -46.87 15.65
CA PHE A 977 -15.08 -48.26 15.77
C PHE A 977 -15.70 -48.77 14.48
N ASP A 978 -15.59 -50.08 14.23
CA ASP A 978 -16.27 -50.73 13.10
C ASP A 978 -17.68 -51.16 13.48
N ARG A 979 -18.71 -50.52 12.93
CA ARG A 979 -20.13 -50.84 13.16
C ARG A 979 -20.48 -52.30 12.83
N ARG A 980 -19.89 -52.86 11.77
CA ARG A 980 -20.22 -54.22 11.30
C ARG A 980 -19.50 -55.27 12.13
N SER A 981 -18.20 -55.11 12.38
CA SER A 981 -17.46 -56.13 13.14
C SER A 981 -17.77 -56.06 14.64
N THR A 982 -17.98 -54.85 15.19
CA THR A 982 -18.45 -54.70 16.58
C THR A 982 -19.91 -55.11 16.76
N GLY A 983 -20.72 -54.98 15.70
CA GLY A 983 -22.17 -55.20 15.73
C GLY A 983 -22.96 -54.08 16.43
N GLN A 984 -22.35 -52.92 16.63
CA GLN A 984 -22.95 -51.78 17.32
C GLN A 984 -23.19 -50.61 16.36
N THR A 985 -24.34 -49.93 16.47
CA THR A 985 -24.63 -48.73 15.68
C THR A 985 -24.09 -47.46 16.34
N ARG A 986 -23.86 -47.49 17.65
CA ARG A 986 -23.37 -46.37 18.47
C ARG A 986 -21.98 -46.67 19.01
N GLY A 987 -21.12 -45.65 19.01
CA GLY A 987 -19.79 -45.79 19.62
C GLY A 987 -19.82 -45.72 21.13
N ILE A 988 -20.79 -44.99 21.71
CA ILE A 988 -21.06 -44.94 23.15
C ILE A 988 -22.41 -45.58 23.43
N GLY A 989 -22.46 -46.59 24.30
CA GLY A 989 -23.68 -47.33 24.64
C GLY A 989 -24.70 -46.47 25.42
N LYS A 990 -24.23 -45.76 26.44
CA LYS A 990 -25.03 -44.77 27.19
C LYS A 990 -24.28 -43.45 27.29
N VAL A 991 -24.89 -42.41 26.72
CA VAL A 991 -24.32 -41.06 26.56
C VAL A 991 -24.81 -40.13 27.67
N VAL A 992 -23.94 -39.25 28.14
CA VAL A 992 -24.26 -38.08 28.96
C VAL A 992 -24.24 -36.86 28.04
N ALA A 993 -25.20 -35.93 28.17
CA ALA A 993 -25.36 -34.82 27.21
C ALA A 993 -24.09 -33.95 27.04
N GLY A 994 -23.77 -33.57 25.80
CA GLY A 994 -22.74 -32.59 25.46
C GLY A 994 -21.29 -33.11 25.49
N VAL A 995 -21.04 -34.29 24.92
CA VAL A 995 -19.70 -34.90 24.76
C VAL A 995 -19.44 -35.27 23.31
N GLY A 996 -18.18 -35.20 22.87
CA GLY A 996 -17.75 -35.64 21.54
C GLY A 996 -18.09 -37.13 21.30
N ILE A 997 -18.77 -37.39 20.18
CA ILE A 997 -19.22 -38.75 19.82
C ILE A 997 -18.15 -39.40 18.96
N PRO A 998 -17.62 -40.59 19.33
CA PRO A 998 -16.67 -41.33 18.49
C PRO A 998 -17.28 -41.64 17.12
N THR A 999 -16.44 -41.63 16.09
CA THR A 999 -16.86 -41.86 14.71
C THR A 999 -16.97 -43.36 14.42
N GLY A 1000 -18.11 -43.78 13.87
CA GLY A 1000 -18.36 -45.17 13.52
C GLY A 1000 -18.33 -45.39 12.01
N TYR A 1001 -17.62 -46.43 11.58
CA TYR A 1001 -17.46 -46.80 10.18
C TYR A 1001 -17.91 -48.23 9.95
N SER A 1002 -18.43 -48.59 8.79
CA SER A 1002 -18.58 -50.01 8.43
C SER A 1002 -17.27 -50.58 7.89
N THR A 1003 -17.12 -51.90 7.86
CA THR A 1003 -15.91 -52.56 7.30
C THR A 1003 -15.60 -52.18 5.85
N SER A 1004 -16.58 -51.69 5.08
CA SER A 1004 -16.37 -51.15 3.71
C SER A 1004 -15.88 -49.70 3.72
N ASP A 1005 -16.15 -48.94 4.77
CA ASP A 1005 -15.78 -47.53 4.90
C ASP A 1005 -14.35 -47.35 5.45
N LEU A 1006 -13.54 -48.41 5.54
CA LEU A 1006 -12.25 -48.42 6.26
C LEU A 1006 -11.05 -48.67 5.34
N THR A 1007 -10.98 -47.93 4.24
CA THR A 1007 -9.88 -47.98 3.26
C THR A 1007 -9.10 -46.65 3.24
N GLY A 1008 -7.78 -46.67 3.42
CA GLY A 1008 -6.91 -45.49 3.20
C GLY A 1008 -6.62 -44.60 4.42
N VAL A 1009 -5.51 -43.85 4.33
CA VAL A 1009 -4.89 -43.06 5.43
C VAL A 1009 -5.69 -41.81 5.80
N GLU A 1010 -6.39 -41.19 4.85
CA GLU A 1010 -7.10 -39.91 5.03
C GLU A 1010 -8.16 -39.94 6.15
N ARG A 1011 -8.70 -41.12 6.46
CA ARG A 1011 -9.72 -41.33 7.50
C ARG A 1011 -9.18 -41.25 8.93
N PHE A 1012 -7.87 -41.45 9.09
CA PHE A 1012 -7.15 -41.33 10.35
C PHE A 1012 -6.34 -40.03 10.38
N SER A 1013 -6.87 -38.96 9.76
CA SER A 1013 -6.24 -37.64 9.78
C SER A 1013 -5.94 -37.20 11.22
N GLY A 1014 -4.69 -36.83 11.48
CA GLY A 1014 -4.16 -36.52 12.81
C GLY A 1014 -3.37 -37.65 13.47
N TRP A 1015 -3.42 -38.88 12.95
CA TRP A 1015 -2.60 -39.98 13.45
C TRP A 1015 -1.20 -39.97 12.82
N ASP A 1016 -0.20 -40.37 13.62
CA ASP A 1016 1.19 -40.38 13.18
C ASP A 1016 1.55 -41.65 12.39
N PHE A 1017 1.53 -41.53 11.05
CA PHE A 1017 1.97 -42.55 10.09
C PHE A 1017 3.36 -42.30 9.48
N ARG A 1018 3.98 -41.15 9.76
CA ARG A 1018 5.21 -40.70 9.08
C ARG A 1018 6.39 -40.48 10.03
N GLY A 1019 6.15 -40.45 11.33
CA GLY A 1019 7.10 -40.01 12.34
C GLY A 1019 7.10 -38.49 12.47
N VAL A 1020 7.47 -37.98 13.64
CA VAL A 1020 7.57 -36.55 13.94
C VAL A 1020 8.90 -36.28 14.63
N ASN A 1021 9.65 -35.28 14.15
CA ASN A 1021 10.92 -34.81 14.74
C ASN A 1021 11.95 -35.93 14.97
N GLY A 1022 12.15 -36.80 13.97
CA GLY A 1022 13.11 -37.92 14.06
C GLY A 1022 12.64 -39.13 14.86
N ASN A 1023 11.42 -39.11 15.44
CA ASN A 1023 10.83 -40.30 16.05
C ASN A 1023 10.21 -41.21 14.97
N PRO A 1024 10.26 -42.55 15.14
CA PRO A 1024 9.59 -43.47 14.24
C PRO A 1024 8.08 -43.26 14.27
N ALA A 1025 7.42 -43.50 13.13
CA ALA A 1025 5.97 -43.50 13.03
C ALA A 1025 5.34 -44.39 14.11
N ILE A 1026 4.19 -43.98 14.65
CA ILE A 1026 3.46 -44.76 15.65
C ILE A 1026 2.62 -45.83 14.98
N TRP A 1027 1.95 -45.47 13.89
CA TRP A 1027 1.03 -46.34 13.16
C TRP A 1027 1.60 -46.74 11.80
N HIS A 1028 1.30 -47.95 11.36
CA HIS A 1028 1.58 -48.39 10.00
C HIS A 1028 0.53 -49.35 9.45
N TRP A 1029 0.48 -49.46 8.12
CA TRP A 1029 -0.39 -50.39 7.42
C TRP A 1029 0.36 -51.71 7.18
N ARG A 1030 -0.23 -52.82 7.62
CA ARG A 1030 0.33 -54.16 7.39
C ARG A 1030 -0.37 -54.84 6.23
N GLY A 1031 0.30 -54.90 5.08
CA GLY A 1031 -0.24 -55.53 3.87
C GLY A 1031 -1.59 -54.93 3.45
N SER A 1032 -2.57 -55.79 3.17
CA SER A 1032 -3.96 -55.40 2.84
C SER A 1032 -4.86 -55.21 4.07
N SER A 1033 -4.30 -54.99 5.27
CA SER A 1033 -5.10 -54.76 6.48
C SER A 1033 -5.99 -53.53 6.31
N ARG A 1034 -7.24 -53.61 6.78
CA ARG A 1034 -8.21 -52.50 6.80
C ARG A 1034 -8.08 -51.59 8.02
N TRP A 1035 -7.26 -51.99 8.98
CA TRP A 1035 -6.94 -51.20 10.17
C TRP A 1035 -5.43 -51.04 10.33
N PRO A 1036 -4.95 -49.84 10.72
CA PRO A 1036 -3.54 -49.63 11.00
C PRO A 1036 -3.15 -50.38 12.27
N VAL A 1037 -1.90 -50.80 12.37
CA VAL A 1037 -1.33 -51.46 13.55
C VAL A 1037 -0.16 -50.63 14.07
N LEU A 1038 0.25 -50.91 15.30
CA LEU A 1038 1.41 -50.27 15.94
C LEU A 1038 2.70 -50.98 15.49
N TRP A 1039 3.80 -50.23 15.38
CA TRP A 1039 5.13 -50.74 15.01
C TRP A 1039 5.77 -51.71 16.03
#